data_AF-A0A239DPT5-F1
#
_entry.id   AF-A0A239DPT5-F1
#
_cell.length_a   1.000
_cell.length_b   1.000
_cell.length_c   1.000
_cell.angle_alpha   90.00
_cell.angle_beta   90.00
_cell.angle_gamma   90.00
#
_symmetry.space_group_name_H-M   'P 1'
#
loop_
_entity.id
_entity.type
_entity.pdbx_description
1 polymer ?
#
loop_
_entity_poly.entity_id
_entity_poly.type
_entity_poly.pdbx_seq_one_letter_code
_entity_poly.pdbx_strand_id
1 'polypeptide(L)'
;MSRLPGIAVLVALAALIPAAPGATAPVGGKAAFAVPGEAAPGGRQAAFAQAARTYGVPESVLLAVSYLESRWDTNGGLPSVSAGYGPMHLVDAGIEPARHHHYEGGEDPRGDETRPYPLKIPDTTAVPPEDTLHRAAELTGLAPDLLREDPAANIRGGAALLADYQRRVGGKPSTDPADWYGAAARYSGSYPGAAGTGTDGDSGPGAVAGPDADAAGPGESPSDAEAADTEAADTEAARSFADEVYATIRSGAARVTDDGERVVLPAMPALSPRRPPSGRTAQRRGAPAPVSAPAPDCPPTVSCEWIPAAYKQLPGGGYGNHDRYDKPRKIDYIVIHDGETSYNVMTRLAKNPSYLSWHFTLRSSDGHIAQHLRANDIGWHAGNWYVNSRSIGLEHEGYLAKGGAWYTEAMYLASAKLVSYLAKKYDVPLNRAHIIGHDNVPGTTPETVSGMHEDPGPYWNWSHYFDLLGKPLKVADSFKLLGTPQKDPEDQGDQQTQEAQETQGTQKSQETQEARGSQKDQEAQGGQGARSGHADREGAAARSVLIKPDYALNRPGFTGCTGGCRRLGATSVWLHTRPSLEAPLVKDIGKHPTGGSSYSVYDHAARASTGQRYALAGRRGDWTAIWYLGQKAWFNDPVAAPTSVPVSGPLVTPKPGLRSVKLYGRAYPEASAYPRGVPAQALTPLQYSLPAGQLYSLGLTTRGAYLRTATFDPSSHRVIRGDIRYHQIQFGHRFMFVRASDVQVLPK
;
A
#
# COMPACT_ATOMS: atom_id res chain seq x y z
N MET A 1 -24.72 -44.68 41.28
CA MET A 1 -24.62 -45.83 42.22
C MET A 1 -23.23 -46.41 42.02
N SER A 2 -22.26 -46.45 42.93
CA SER A 2 -22.20 -46.22 44.37
C SER A 2 -20.74 -45.94 44.78
N ARG A 3 -20.57 -44.93 45.66
CA ARG A 3 -19.71 -44.85 46.85
C ARG A 3 -18.18 -45.12 46.78
N LEU A 4 -17.44 -44.04 47.12
CA LEU A 4 -16.18 -43.98 47.91
C LEU A 4 -16.30 -44.74 49.25
N PRO A 5 -15.19 -45.17 49.93
CA PRO A 5 -14.27 -44.32 50.74
C PRO A 5 -12.77 -44.74 50.59
N GLY A 6 -11.71 -44.04 50.99
CA GLY A 6 -11.49 -43.08 52.08
C GLY A 6 -10.89 -43.79 53.31
N ILE A 7 -9.60 -43.55 53.65
CA ILE A 7 -9.02 -43.46 55.02
C ILE A 7 -7.51 -43.16 54.96
N ALA A 8 -7.07 -42.31 55.89
CA ALA A 8 -5.76 -41.69 56.08
C ALA A 8 -4.85 -42.43 57.09
N VAL A 9 -3.63 -41.89 57.33
CA VAL A 9 -2.94 -41.67 58.66
C VAL A 9 -1.38 -41.72 58.51
N LEU A 10 -0.68 -40.57 58.71
CA LEU A 10 0.39 -40.20 59.69
C LEU A 10 1.65 -41.14 59.78
N VAL A 11 2.91 -40.75 60.05
CA VAL A 11 3.60 -39.55 60.60
C VAL A 11 5.15 -39.68 60.45
N ALA A 12 5.82 -38.52 60.34
CA ALA A 12 7.20 -38.09 60.73
C ALA A 12 8.45 -39.01 60.66
N LEU A 13 9.58 -38.45 60.18
CA LEU A 13 10.65 -37.93 61.05
C LEU A 13 11.65 -37.04 60.28
N ALA A 14 12.12 -35.99 60.95
CA ALA A 14 13.12 -35.02 60.49
C ALA A 14 14.55 -35.45 60.88
N ALA A 15 15.55 -35.04 60.09
CA ALA A 15 16.93 -34.84 60.55
C ALA A 15 17.65 -33.77 59.70
N LEU A 16 18.24 -32.78 60.38
CA LEU A 16 19.05 -31.69 59.85
C LEU A 16 20.56 -32.03 59.94
N ILE A 17 21.31 -31.69 58.86
CA ILE A 17 22.64 -30.97 58.79
C ILE A 17 23.88 -31.67 59.44
N PRO A 18 25.07 -31.76 58.76
CA PRO A 18 25.90 -30.58 58.46
C PRO A 18 26.67 -30.49 57.14
N ALA A 19 27.01 -29.24 56.82
CA ALA A 19 27.86 -28.79 55.73
C ALA A 19 29.36 -28.85 56.11
N ALA A 20 30.21 -29.14 55.12
CA ALA A 20 31.61 -28.69 55.05
C ALA A 20 32.07 -28.67 53.57
N PRO A 21 33.04 -27.81 53.19
CA PRO A 21 33.33 -27.46 51.80
C PRO A 21 34.45 -28.32 51.20
N GLY A 22 34.33 -28.66 49.92
CA GLY A 22 35.37 -29.37 49.17
C GLY A 22 35.31 -29.00 47.70
N ALA A 23 36.28 -28.21 47.26
CA ALA A 23 36.50 -27.91 45.86
C ALA A 23 36.95 -29.16 45.10
N THR A 24 36.20 -29.55 44.08
CA THR A 24 36.66 -30.43 43.00
C THR A 24 36.02 -29.98 41.70
N ALA A 25 36.82 -29.47 40.77
CA ALA A 25 36.42 -29.35 39.38
C ALA A 25 36.28 -30.75 38.76
N PRO A 26 35.34 -30.94 37.82
CA PRO A 26 35.55 -31.87 36.74
C PRO A 26 35.49 -31.17 35.38
N VAL A 27 36.57 -31.37 34.65
CA VAL A 27 36.68 -31.30 33.19
C VAL A 27 35.69 -32.31 32.58
N GLY A 28 35.02 -31.91 31.49
CA GLY A 28 34.33 -32.86 30.59
C GLY A 28 32.85 -32.61 30.34
N GLY A 29 32.45 -31.38 30.01
CA GLY A 29 31.14 -31.12 29.42
C GLY A 29 31.16 -31.37 27.92
N LYS A 30 30.59 -32.50 27.48
CA LYS A 30 30.20 -32.70 26.08
C LYS A 30 29.31 -31.53 25.66
N ALA A 31 29.64 -30.88 24.55
CA ALA A 31 28.79 -29.91 23.90
C ALA A 31 27.42 -30.56 23.64
N ALA A 32 26.40 -30.11 24.38
CA ALA A 32 25.03 -30.44 24.06
C ALA A 32 24.68 -29.69 22.78
N PHE A 33 24.45 -30.43 21.70
CA PHE A 33 23.82 -29.90 20.50
C PHE A 33 22.50 -29.25 20.90
N ALA A 34 22.38 -27.95 20.65
CA ALA A 34 21.15 -27.22 20.87
C ALA A 34 20.04 -27.83 19.99
N VAL A 35 18.90 -28.11 20.61
CA VAL A 35 17.68 -28.46 19.91
C VAL A 35 17.20 -27.22 19.16
N PRO A 36 16.89 -27.27 17.85
CA PRO A 36 16.32 -26.14 17.14
C PRO A 36 14.88 -25.89 17.62
N GLY A 37 14.54 -24.64 17.94
CA GLY A 37 13.15 -24.19 18.10
C GLY A 37 12.72 -23.71 19.50
N GLU A 38 13.60 -23.65 20.50
CA GLU A 38 13.24 -23.02 21.77
C GLU A 38 13.45 -21.50 21.69
N ALA A 39 12.34 -20.74 21.68
CA ALA A 39 12.36 -19.28 21.76
C ALA A 39 13.27 -18.84 22.92
N ALA A 40 14.14 -17.85 22.68
CA ALA A 40 15.03 -17.34 23.70
C ALA A 40 14.23 -16.98 24.98
N PRO A 41 14.70 -17.36 26.19
CA PRO A 41 14.04 -16.94 27.42
C PRO A 41 13.92 -15.40 27.45
N GLY A 42 12.69 -14.88 27.40
CA GLY A 42 12.42 -13.43 27.50
C GLY A 42 11.91 -12.70 26.24
N GLY A 43 11.60 -13.39 25.13
CA GLY A 43 10.93 -12.79 23.96
C GLY A 43 11.83 -11.95 23.03
N ARG A 44 11.23 -11.23 22.07
CA ARG A 44 11.96 -10.52 20.98
C ARG A 44 12.90 -9.44 21.49
N GLN A 45 12.48 -8.69 22.51
CA GLN A 45 13.35 -7.69 23.15
C GLN A 45 14.61 -8.33 23.75
N ALA A 46 14.47 -9.48 24.43
CA ALA A 46 15.61 -10.17 25.02
C ALA A 46 16.57 -10.72 23.95
N ALA A 47 16.06 -11.16 22.81
CA ALA A 47 16.88 -11.58 21.66
C ALA A 47 17.74 -10.43 21.13
N PHE A 48 17.18 -9.23 20.98
CA PHE A 48 17.96 -8.02 20.63
C PHE A 48 19.05 -7.72 21.66
N ALA A 49 18.68 -7.67 22.94
CA ALA A 49 19.63 -7.38 24.01
C ALA A 49 20.76 -8.42 24.08
N GLN A 50 20.45 -9.71 23.86
CA GLN A 50 21.43 -10.78 23.83
C GLN A 50 22.36 -10.66 22.62
N ALA A 51 21.82 -10.49 21.41
CA ALA A 51 22.62 -10.34 20.20
C ALA A 51 23.54 -9.10 20.26
N ALA A 52 23.01 -7.97 20.75
CA ALA A 52 23.77 -6.75 20.99
C ALA A 52 25.00 -7.02 21.88
N ARG A 53 24.81 -7.71 23.02
CA ARG A 53 25.92 -8.08 23.92
C ARG A 53 26.91 -9.04 23.26
N THR A 54 26.43 -10.06 22.56
CA THR A 54 27.28 -11.09 21.92
C THR A 54 28.21 -10.49 20.87
N TYR A 55 27.73 -9.55 20.06
CA TYR A 55 28.49 -8.98 18.95
C TYR A 55 29.06 -7.59 19.24
N GLY A 56 28.87 -7.07 20.46
CA GLY A 56 29.38 -5.76 20.87
C GLY A 56 28.74 -4.58 20.13
N VAL A 57 27.52 -4.76 19.61
CA VAL A 57 26.74 -3.72 18.91
C VAL A 57 25.85 -3.01 19.95
N PRO A 58 25.77 -1.68 19.97
CA PRO A 58 24.80 -0.98 20.81
C PRO A 58 23.37 -1.40 20.47
N GLU A 59 22.60 -1.84 21.48
CA GLU A 59 21.23 -2.34 21.30
C GLU A 59 20.34 -1.31 20.60
N SER A 60 20.53 -0.01 20.86
CA SER A 60 19.79 1.07 20.20
C SER A 60 20.02 1.12 18.68
N VAL A 61 21.25 0.86 18.22
CA VAL A 61 21.58 0.82 16.78
C VAL A 61 20.97 -0.41 16.13
N LEU A 62 21.11 -1.58 16.78
CA LEU A 62 20.54 -2.83 16.28
C LEU A 62 19.00 -2.75 16.17
N LEU A 63 18.33 -2.25 17.21
CA LEU A 63 16.89 -2.03 17.22
C LEU A 63 16.46 -1.03 16.14
N ALA A 64 17.17 0.09 15.97
CA ALA A 64 16.79 1.11 14.99
C ALA A 64 16.97 0.66 13.54
N VAL A 65 18.08 -0.04 13.23
CA VAL A 65 18.26 -0.67 11.91
C VAL A 65 17.13 -1.66 11.66
N SER A 66 16.89 -2.58 12.61
CA SER A 66 15.80 -3.56 12.49
C SER A 66 14.41 -2.92 12.36
N TYR A 67 14.19 -1.76 12.99
CA TYR A 67 12.93 -1.04 12.88
C TYR A 67 12.71 -0.51 11.45
N LEU A 68 13.73 0.09 10.82
CA LEU A 68 13.65 0.60 9.45
C LEU A 68 13.57 -0.51 8.41
N GLU A 69 14.19 -1.65 8.70
CA GLU A 69 14.11 -2.81 7.84
C GLU A 69 12.70 -3.41 7.89
N SER A 70 12.22 -3.81 9.08
CA SER A 70 11.05 -4.69 9.23
C SER A 70 10.01 -4.26 10.25
N ARG A 71 10.23 -3.14 10.96
CA ARG A 71 9.46 -2.77 12.17
C ARG A 71 9.50 -3.85 13.24
N TRP A 72 10.58 -4.63 13.26
CA TRP A 72 10.79 -5.81 14.09
C TRP A 72 9.89 -7.00 13.79
N ASP A 73 9.09 -6.98 12.72
CA ASP A 73 8.14 -8.05 12.39
C ASP A 73 8.86 -9.28 11.80
N THR A 74 8.26 -10.46 11.95
CA THR A 74 8.71 -11.66 11.21
C THR A 74 8.07 -11.74 9.84
N ASN A 75 6.96 -11.02 9.63
CA ASN A 75 6.13 -11.10 8.43
C ASN A 75 5.68 -12.55 8.18
N GLY A 76 5.46 -13.26 9.30
CA GLY A 76 5.29 -14.71 9.43
C GLY A 76 6.40 -15.57 8.82
N GLY A 77 7.59 -15.05 8.50
CA GLY A 77 8.67 -15.80 7.85
C GLY A 77 8.61 -15.82 6.32
N LEU A 78 7.84 -14.92 5.70
CA LEU A 78 7.92 -14.69 4.25
C LEU A 78 8.99 -13.60 3.97
N PRO A 79 9.69 -13.71 2.83
CA PRO A 79 10.61 -12.66 2.42
C PRO A 79 9.87 -11.37 2.08
N SER A 80 10.55 -10.24 2.22
CA SER A 80 10.11 -8.94 1.71
C SER A 80 10.08 -8.91 0.18
N VAL A 81 9.60 -7.79 -0.37
CA VAL A 81 9.66 -7.51 -1.82
C VAL A 81 11.09 -7.52 -2.38
N SER A 82 12.10 -7.31 -1.52
CA SER A 82 13.54 -7.35 -1.84
C SER A 82 14.24 -8.59 -1.27
N ALA A 83 13.51 -9.70 -1.10
CA ALA A 83 14.03 -11.01 -0.67
C ALA A 83 14.63 -11.07 0.75
N GLY A 84 14.33 -10.10 1.62
CA GLY A 84 14.83 -10.05 3.00
C GLY A 84 13.94 -10.79 3.99
N TYR A 85 14.56 -11.58 4.88
CA TYR A 85 13.87 -12.37 5.92
C TYR A 85 14.00 -11.78 7.32
N GLY A 86 12.94 -11.95 8.11
CA GLY A 86 12.92 -11.73 9.54
C GLY A 86 13.19 -10.29 9.99
N PRO A 87 13.38 -10.07 11.31
CA PRO A 87 13.50 -8.73 11.88
C PRO A 87 14.65 -7.90 11.32
N MET A 88 15.74 -8.55 10.92
CA MET A 88 16.93 -7.88 10.40
C MET A 88 16.96 -7.80 8.87
N HIS A 89 15.91 -8.28 8.18
CA HIS A 89 15.82 -8.27 6.71
C HIS A 89 17.09 -8.83 6.06
N LEU A 90 17.44 -10.06 6.43
CA LEU A 90 18.58 -10.77 5.85
C LEU A 90 18.20 -11.25 4.44
N VAL A 91 18.85 -10.69 3.43
CA VAL A 91 18.53 -10.87 2.01
C VAL A 91 19.15 -12.15 1.48
N ASP A 92 18.32 -12.97 0.85
CA ASP A 92 18.74 -14.18 0.16
C ASP A 92 18.76 -13.93 -1.36
N ALA A 93 19.96 -13.78 -1.92
CA ALA A 93 20.16 -13.47 -3.33
C ALA A 93 19.83 -14.65 -4.26
N GLY A 94 19.71 -15.87 -3.71
CA GLY A 94 19.30 -17.06 -4.47
C GLY A 94 17.81 -17.11 -4.78
N ILE A 95 17.01 -16.22 -4.19
CA ILE A 95 15.58 -16.11 -4.49
C ILE A 95 15.39 -15.18 -5.67
N GLU A 96 15.06 -15.77 -6.82
CA GLU A 96 14.67 -15.01 -7.99
C GLU A 96 13.53 -14.02 -7.63
N PRO A 97 13.70 -12.73 -7.93
CA PRO A 97 12.60 -11.79 -7.93
C PRO A 97 11.50 -12.35 -8.85
N ALA A 98 10.22 -12.14 -8.50
CA ALA A 98 9.17 -12.68 -9.37
C ALA A 98 9.34 -12.07 -10.77
N ARG A 99 9.10 -12.89 -11.79
CA ARG A 99 9.10 -12.40 -13.17
C ARG A 99 7.98 -11.38 -13.31
N HIS A 100 8.25 -10.34 -14.09
CA HIS A 100 7.26 -9.34 -14.43
C HIS A 100 5.99 -9.99 -15.00
N HIS A 101 4.85 -9.71 -14.39
CA HIS A 101 3.54 -10.10 -14.93
C HIS A 101 2.85 -8.95 -15.70
N HIS A 102 3.51 -7.80 -15.85
CA HIS A 102 2.90 -6.53 -16.28
C HIS A 102 2.60 -6.35 -17.77
N TYR A 103 2.39 -7.42 -18.54
CA TYR A 103 1.83 -7.22 -19.87
C TYR A 103 1.06 -8.43 -20.41
N GLU A 104 -0.23 -8.47 -20.14
CA GLU A 104 -1.18 -9.22 -20.95
C GLU A 104 -1.53 -8.32 -22.14
N GLY A 105 -0.84 -8.49 -23.28
CA GLY A 105 -0.88 -7.51 -24.37
C GLY A 105 -2.26 -7.00 -24.77
N GLY A 106 -2.36 -5.69 -25.00
CA GLY A 106 -3.62 -4.99 -25.32
C GLY A 106 -3.88 -3.74 -24.47
N GLU A 107 -3.11 -3.54 -23.40
CA GLU A 107 -3.20 -2.36 -22.54
C GLU A 107 -2.53 -1.12 -23.15
N ASP A 108 -3.22 0.04 -23.07
CA ASP A 108 -2.68 1.33 -23.46
C ASP A 108 -2.45 2.21 -22.22
N PRO A 109 -1.21 2.32 -21.71
CA PRO A 109 -0.91 3.03 -20.47
C PRO A 109 -1.10 4.55 -20.58
N ARG A 110 -1.28 5.07 -21.79
CA ARG A 110 -1.63 6.48 -22.03
C ARG A 110 -3.07 6.75 -21.63
N GLY A 111 -3.98 5.80 -21.91
CA GLY A 111 -5.41 5.96 -21.70
C GLY A 111 -6.08 6.94 -22.68
N ASP A 112 -5.50 7.11 -23.87
CA ASP A 112 -6.11 7.75 -25.05
C ASP A 112 -5.55 7.17 -26.36
N GLU A 113 -6.31 7.29 -27.45
CA GLU A 113 -5.99 6.72 -28.76
C GLU A 113 -5.37 7.75 -29.73
N THR A 114 -4.96 8.92 -29.24
CA THR A 114 -4.70 10.08 -30.11
C THR A 114 -3.36 10.07 -30.83
N ARG A 115 -2.52 9.08 -30.55
CA ARG A 115 -1.20 8.88 -31.15
C ARG A 115 -0.86 7.38 -31.24
N PRO A 116 0.12 6.95 -32.06
CA PRO A 116 0.60 5.57 -32.09
C PRO A 116 1.29 5.18 -30.76
N TYR A 117 1.11 3.94 -30.30
CA TYR A 117 1.83 3.40 -29.14
C TYR A 117 2.79 2.28 -29.55
N PRO A 118 4.10 2.54 -29.59
CA PRO A 118 5.09 1.50 -29.86
C PRO A 118 5.55 0.90 -28.54
N LEU A 119 4.81 -0.08 -27.99
CA LEU A 119 5.33 -0.82 -26.85
C LEU A 119 6.33 -1.87 -27.31
N LYS A 120 7.53 -1.84 -26.72
CA LYS A 120 8.46 -2.97 -26.70
C LYS A 120 8.92 -3.18 -25.27
N ILE A 121 8.55 -4.31 -24.68
CA ILE A 121 9.07 -4.73 -23.38
C ILE A 121 10.51 -5.19 -23.61
N PRO A 122 11.53 -4.51 -23.06
CA PRO A 122 12.92 -4.92 -23.18
C PRO A 122 13.23 -6.04 -22.18
N ASP A 123 14.50 -6.42 -22.09
CA ASP A 123 14.99 -7.35 -21.07
C ASP A 123 14.62 -6.89 -19.65
N THR A 124 14.08 -7.84 -18.89
CA THR A 124 13.57 -7.70 -17.52
C THR A 124 14.43 -8.44 -16.50
N THR A 125 15.62 -8.91 -16.88
CA THR A 125 16.57 -9.58 -15.99
C THR A 125 16.91 -8.71 -14.78
N ALA A 126 16.56 -9.16 -13.58
CA ALA A 126 16.95 -8.48 -12.36
C ALA A 126 18.44 -8.75 -12.07
N VAL A 127 19.14 -7.76 -11.51
CA VAL A 127 20.46 -7.98 -10.91
C VAL A 127 20.22 -8.48 -9.49
N PRO A 128 20.75 -9.65 -9.08
CA PRO A 128 20.57 -10.14 -7.73
C PRO A 128 21.12 -9.15 -6.69
N PRO A 129 20.44 -8.96 -5.55
CA PRO A 129 20.94 -8.13 -4.46
C PRO A 129 22.15 -8.80 -3.76
N GLU A 130 22.79 -8.08 -2.83
CA GLU A 130 23.83 -8.66 -1.96
C GLU A 130 23.23 -9.77 -1.07
N ASP A 131 23.90 -10.91 -1.00
CA ASP A 131 23.49 -12.06 -0.18
C ASP A 131 23.91 -11.88 1.29
N THR A 132 23.14 -11.06 2.02
CA THR A 132 23.41 -10.81 3.45
C THR A 132 23.03 -11.99 4.34
N LEU A 133 22.12 -12.85 3.89
CA LEU A 133 21.71 -14.04 4.65
C LEU A 133 22.83 -15.08 4.74
N HIS A 134 23.45 -15.44 3.62
CA HIS A 134 24.57 -16.39 3.66
C HIS A 134 25.80 -15.78 4.33
N ARG A 135 26.03 -14.47 4.17
CA ARG A 135 27.09 -13.78 4.93
C ARG A 135 26.84 -13.83 6.45
N ALA A 136 25.59 -13.66 6.89
CA ALA A 136 25.23 -13.82 8.30
C ALA A 136 25.40 -15.28 8.78
N ALA A 137 25.10 -16.26 7.94
CA ALA A 137 25.34 -17.67 8.24
C ALA A 137 26.83 -17.95 8.50
N GLU A 138 27.72 -17.44 7.65
CA GLU A 138 29.18 -17.54 7.84
C GLU A 138 29.64 -16.89 9.15
N LEU A 139 29.16 -15.68 9.44
CA LEU A 139 29.59 -14.91 10.61
C LEU A 139 29.11 -15.51 11.94
N THR A 140 27.99 -16.24 11.92
CA THR A 140 27.37 -16.81 13.12
C THR A 140 27.59 -18.31 13.28
N GLY A 141 27.93 -19.02 12.20
CA GLY A 141 27.93 -20.47 12.15
C GLY A 141 26.53 -21.12 12.15
N LEU A 142 25.48 -20.32 11.97
CA LEU A 142 24.09 -20.81 11.92
C LEU A 142 23.73 -21.26 10.50
N ALA A 143 22.79 -22.21 10.39
CA ALA A 143 22.27 -22.64 9.10
C ALA A 143 21.41 -21.53 8.46
N PRO A 144 21.44 -21.34 7.12
CA PRO A 144 20.59 -20.39 6.40
C PRO A 144 19.10 -20.52 6.74
N ASP A 145 18.57 -21.74 6.84
CA ASP A 145 17.14 -21.97 7.16
C ASP A 145 16.76 -21.43 8.55
N LEU A 146 17.66 -21.56 9.54
CA LEU A 146 17.42 -20.97 10.85
C LEU A 146 17.38 -19.44 10.80
N LEU A 147 18.20 -18.82 9.95
CA LEU A 147 18.17 -17.36 9.75
C LEU A 147 16.90 -16.89 9.02
N ARG A 148 16.28 -17.73 8.21
CA ARG A 148 14.97 -17.42 7.56
C ARG A 148 13.80 -17.56 8.53
N GLU A 149 13.83 -18.59 9.36
CA GLU A 149 12.65 -19.04 10.13
C GLU A 149 12.65 -18.60 11.60
N ASP A 150 13.83 -18.55 12.27
CA ASP A 150 13.92 -18.24 13.69
C ASP A 150 14.27 -16.75 13.92
N PRO A 151 13.39 -15.95 14.55
CA PRO A 151 13.62 -14.53 14.74
C PRO A 151 14.87 -14.23 15.58
N ALA A 152 15.19 -15.07 16.57
CA ALA A 152 16.37 -14.86 17.41
C ALA A 152 17.69 -15.16 16.67
N ALA A 153 17.71 -16.20 15.83
CA ALA A 153 18.80 -16.49 14.89
C ALA A 153 18.97 -15.33 13.90
N ASN A 154 17.88 -14.85 13.30
CA ASN A 154 17.91 -13.72 12.38
C ASN A 154 18.49 -12.44 13.04
N ILE A 155 18.05 -12.13 14.26
CA ILE A 155 18.58 -11.00 15.06
C ILE A 155 20.08 -11.18 15.35
N ARG A 156 20.53 -12.40 15.68
CA ARG A 156 21.96 -12.70 15.83
C ARG A 156 22.73 -12.50 14.53
N GLY A 157 22.18 -12.93 13.40
CA GLY A 157 22.74 -12.73 12.07
C GLY A 157 22.93 -11.25 11.72
N GLY A 158 21.90 -10.43 11.91
CA GLY A 158 21.99 -8.99 11.68
C GLY A 158 22.95 -8.26 12.62
N ALA A 159 23.03 -8.66 13.89
CA ALA A 159 24.02 -8.13 14.82
C ALA A 159 25.46 -8.50 14.42
N ALA A 160 25.68 -9.72 13.95
CA ALA A 160 26.97 -10.16 13.43
C ALA A 160 27.39 -9.39 12.17
N LEU A 161 26.44 -9.14 11.25
CA LEU A 161 26.65 -8.30 10.06
C LEU A 161 27.02 -6.86 10.43
N LEU A 162 26.29 -6.22 11.34
CA LEU A 162 26.62 -4.86 11.79
C LEU A 162 28.04 -4.78 12.38
N ALA A 163 28.43 -5.77 13.19
CA ALA A 163 29.78 -5.85 13.73
C ALA A 163 30.85 -6.07 12.62
N ASP A 164 30.53 -6.85 11.58
CA ASP A 164 31.39 -7.01 10.40
C ASP A 164 31.53 -5.71 9.61
N TYR A 165 30.42 -5.01 9.38
CA TYR A 165 30.42 -3.72 8.70
C TYR A 165 31.18 -2.66 9.47
N GLN A 166 31.05 -2.60 10.81
CA GLN A 166 31.85 -1.70 11.64
C GLN A 166 33.36 -1.90 11.41
N ARG A 167 33.82 -3.15 11.30
CA ARG A 167 35.23 -3.44 10.97
C ARG A 167 35.58 -3.01 9.54
N ARG A 168 34.74 -3.34 8.57
CA ARG A 168 34.99 -3.05 7.13
C ARG A 168 35.04 -1.57 6.82
N VAL A 169 34.27 -0.74 7.54
CA VAL A 169 34.34 0.73 7.41
C VAL A 169 35.48 1.36 8.21
N GLY A 170 36.39 0.55 8.78
CA GLY A 170 37.53 1.02 9.58
C GLY A 170 37.15 1.50 10.99
N GLY A 171 35.91 1.28 11.41
CA GLY A 171 35.43 1.58 12.76
C GLY A 171 36.01 0.62 13.80
N LYS A 172 36.22 1.12 15.01
CA LYS A 172 36.60 0.28 16.16
C LYS A 172 35.35 -0.25 16.85
N PRO A 173 35.42 -1.41 17.54
CA PRO A 173 34.38 -1.80 18.48
C PRO A 173 34.13 -0.70 19.50
N SER A 174 32.87 -0.31 19.70
CA SER A 174 32.48 0.76 20.61
C SER A 174 31.12 0.48 21.21
N THR A 175 30.96 0.75 22.50
CA THR A 175 29.66 0.71 23.18
C THR A 175 28.87 2.01 23.00
N ASP A 176 29.49 3.07 22.48
CA ASP A 176 28.83 4.34 22.21
C ASP A 176 28.07 4.26 20.88
N PRO A 177 26.73 4.37 20.87
CA PRO A 177 25.96 4.31 19.64
C PRO A 177 26.35 5.40 18.63
N ALA A 178 26.98 6.51 19.04
CA ALA A 178 27.45 7.54 18.12
C ALA A 178 28.54 7.05 17.13
N ASP A 179 29.26 5.97 17.44
CA ASP A 179 30.37 5.45 16.63
C ASP A 179 29.96 4.54 15.46
N TRP A 180 28.68 4.21 15.34
CA TRP A 180 28.19 3.14 14.45
C TRP A 180 27.59 3.66 13.14
N TYR A 181 27.78 4.94 12.82
CA TYR A 181 27.17 5.56 11.65
C TYR A 181 27.57 4.89 10.34
N GLY A 182 28.86 4.58 10.16
CA GLY A 182 29.36 3.91 8.96
C GLY A 182 28.80 2.50 8.80
N ALA A 183 28.69 1.73 9.89
CA ALA A 183 28.10 0.40 9.87
C ALA A 183 26.61 0.42 9.53
N ALA A 184 25.86 1.36 10.12
CA ALA A 184 24.45 1.56 9.80
C ALA A 184 24.25 1.96 8.33
N ALA A 185 25.13 2.82 7.79
CA ALA A 185 25.10 3.21 6.39
C ALA A 185 25.36 2.01 5.46
N ARG A 186 26.35 1.17 5.77
CA ARG A 186 26.66 -0.04 4.98
C ARG A 186 25.53 -1.08 5.02
N TYR A 187 24.76 -1.11 6.10
CA TYR A 187 23.67 -2.06 6.28
C TYR A 187 22.54 -1.90 5.25
N SER A 188 22.37 -0.69 4.70
CA SER A 188 21.33 -0.39 3.70
C SER A 188 21.44 -1.20 2.40
N GLY A 189 22.56 -1.92 2.20
CA GLY A 189 22.90 -2.63 0.96
C GLY A 189 23.46 -1.73 -0.14
N SER A 190 23.37 -0.41 0.04
CA SER A 190 23.79 0.60 -0.94
C SER A 190 25.04 1.28 -0.43
N TYR A 191 26.22 0.74 -0.71
CA TYR A 191 27.49 1.34 -0.32
C TYR A 191 28.54 1.14 -1.41
N PRO A 192 29.33 2.19 -1.76
CA PRO A 192 30.45 2.10 -2.70
C PRO A 192 31.40 0.98 -2.32
N GLY A 193 31.52 -0.02 -3.19
CA GLY A 193 32.33 -1.23 -2.95
C GLY A 193 31.54 -2.50 -2.66
N ALA A 194 30.20 -2.46 -2.67
CA ALA A 194 29.36 -3.66 -2.72
C ALA A 194 29.21 -4.23 -4.16
N ALA A 195 29.49 -3.42 -5.19
CA ALA A 195 29.53 -3.87 -6.57
C ALA A 195 30.79 -4.70 -6.85
N GLY A 196 30.66 -6.03 -6.73
CA GLY A 196 31.48 -7.00 -7.45
C GLY A 196 33.00 -6.93 -7.25
N THR A 197 33.51 -7.19 -6.05
CA THR A 197 34.81 -7.87 -5.97
C THR A 197 34.56 -9.35 -6.17
N GLY A 198 34.52 -9.78 -7.44
CA GLY A 198 34.85 -11.17 -7.75
C GLY A 198 36.16 -11.48 -7.05
N THR A 199 36.14 -12.45 -6.14
CA THR A 199 37.33 -12.90 -5.44
C THR A 199 38.30 -13.44 -6.49
N ASP A 200 39.46 -12.80 -6.63
CA ASP A 200 40.64 -13.42 -7.20
C ASP A 200 40.93 -14.71 -6.42
N GLY A 201 40.74 -15.88 -7.06
CA GLY A 201 40.94 -17.16 -6.39
C GLY A 201 40.59 -18.39 -7.22
N ASP A 202 41.58 -18.85 -7.97
CA ASP A 202 41.83 -20.23 -8.43
C ASP A 202 41.17 -20.72 -9.74
N SER A 203 42.01 -20.80 -10.77
CA SER A 203 41.71 -21.34 -12.10
C SER A 203 41.88 -22.86 -12.11
N GLY A 204 40.78 -23.61 -11.96
CA GLY A 204 40.71 -25.05 -12.26
C GLY A 204 40.13 -25.30 -13.67
N PRO A 205 40.75 -26.14 -14.53
CA PRO A 205 40.32 -26.26 -15.92
C PRO A 205 39.23 -27.31 -16.13
N GLY A 206 38.29 -27.00 -17.04
CA GLY A 206 37.62 -28.01 -17.86
C GLY A 206 36.13 -28.20 -17.62
N ALA A 207 35.31 -27.45 -18.36
CA ALA A 207 33.99 -27.91 -18.79
C ALA A 207 33.76 -27.43 -20.23
N VAL A 208 33.48 -28.40 -21.10
CA VAL A 208 33.43 -28.27 -22.55
C VAL A 208 32.08 -27.65 -22.95
N ALA A 209 32.10 -26.58 -23.73
CA ALA A 209 30.91 -25.94 -24.29
C ALA A 209 30.30 -26.83 -25.41
N GLY A 210 28.98 -27.07 -25.34
CA GLY A 210 28.19 -27.57 -26.47
C GLY A 210 27.77 -26.42 -27.40
N PRO A 211 27.64 -26.65 -28.72
CA PRO A 211 27.22 -25.61 -29.65
C PRO A 211 25.69 -25.48 -29.64
N ASP A 212 25.21 -24.24 -29.78
CA ASP A 212 23.87 -23.78 -30.21
C ASP A 212 23.26 -22.75 -29.25
N ALA A 213 23.77 -21.51 -29.34
CA ALA A 213 23.11 -20.31 -28.83
C ALA A 213 23.58 -19.08 -29.63
N ASP A 214 23.06 -18.93 -30.85
CA ASP A 214 23.22 -17.69 -31.63
C ASP A 214 21.99 -16.79 -31.49
N ALA A 215 22.27 -15.50 -31.31
CA ALA A 215 21.37 -14.32 -31.30
C ALA A 215 20.74 -13.89 -29.96
N ALA A 216 21.56 -13.68 -28.93
CA ALA A 216 21.38 -12.55 -28.02
C ALA A 216 22.57 -11.60 -28.22
N GLY A 217 22.30 -10.35 -28.62
CA GLY A 217 23.35 -9.33 -28.73
C GLY A 217 23.98 -9.07 -27.35
N PRO A 218 25.28 -8.71 -27.28
CA PRO A 218 25.93 -8.46 -26.00
C PRO A 218 25.24 -7.27 -25.32
N GLY A 219 24.80 -7.46 -24.06
CA GLY A 219 24.40 -6.35 -23.22
C GLY A 219 25.58 -5.40 -23.06
N GLU A 220 25.42 -4.14 -23.44
CA GLU A 220 26.45 -3.11 -23.22
C GLU A 220 26.67 -2.95 -21.71
N SER A 221 27.92 -3.13 -21.27
CA SER A 221 28.33 -2.77 -19.91
C SER A 221 28.16 -1.25 -19.71
N PRO A 222 27.77 -0.78 -18.51
CA PRO A 222 27.68 0.65 -18.22
C PRO A 222 28.99 1.37 -18.52
N SER A 223 28.91 2.61 -18.98
CA SER A 223 30.09 3.46 -19.13
C SER A 223 30.70 3.81 -17.76
N ASP A 224 32.00 4.13 -17.70
CA ASP A 224 32.68 4.54 -16.46
C ASP A 224 31.97 5.71 -15.74
N ALA A 225 31.32 6.60 -16.50
CA ALA A 225 30.56 7.71 -15.96
C ALA A 225 29.25 7.25 -15.28
N GLU A 226 28.51 6.34 -15.90
CA GLU A 226 27.28 5.77 -15.31
C GLU A 226 27.59 4.94 -14.07
N ALA A 227 28.73 4.22 -14.06
CA ALA A 227 29.20 3.50 -12.89
C ALA A 227 29.53 4.46 -11.72
N ALA A 228 30.23 5.56 -12.00
CA ALA A 228 30.57 6.57 -10.99
C ALA A 228 29.34 7.32 -10.44
N ASP A 229 28.36 7.63 -11.30
CA ASP A 229 27.10 8.26 -10.87
C ASP A 229 26.28 7.31 -9.99
N THR A 230 26.23 6.02 -10.34
CA THR A 230 25.58 4.97 -9.52
C THR A 230 26.25 4.84 -8.15
N GLU A 231 27.59 4.83 -8.10
CA GLU A 231 28.34 4.77 -6.84
C GLU A 231 28.06 5.99 -5.94
N ALA A 232 27.96 7.18 -6.54
CA ALA A 232 27.63 8.40 -5.82
C ALA A 232 26.20 8.35 -5.24
N ALA A 233 25.22 7.90 -6.04
CA ALA A 233 23.83 7.73 -5.60
C ALA A 233 23.72 6.72 -4.45
N ASP A 234 24.40 5.56 -4.56
CA ASP A 234 24.42 4.57 -3.49
C ASP A 234 25.09 5.10 -2.22
N THR A 235 26.15 5.91 -2.34
CA THR A 235 26.76 6.59 -1.17
C THR A 235 25.77 7.49 -0.44
N GLU A 236 25.00 8.27 -1.20
CA GLU A 236 24.01 9.19 -0.66
C GLU A 236 22.88 8.41 0.02
N ALA A 237 22.42 7.34 -0.62
CA ALA A 237 21.39 6.46 -0.11
C ALA A 237 21.79 5.81 1.23
N ALA A 238 23.01 5.26 1.32
CA ALA A 238 23.60 4.74 2.56
C ALA A 238 23.56 5.77 3.70
N ARG A 239 23.97 7.00 3.40
CA ARG A 239 24.00 8.09 4.40
C ARG A 239 22.59 8.49 4.82
N SER A 240 21.65 8.55 3.89
CA SER A 240 20.25 8.86 4.17
C SER A 240 19.61 7.80 5.06
N PHE A 241 19.85 6.51 4.76
CA PHE A 241 19.41 5.41 5.62
C PHE A 241 19.99 5.52 7.03
N ALA A 242 21.30 5.75 7.16
CA ALA A 242 21.92 5.97 8.47
C ALA A 242 21.34 7.21 9.18
N ASP A 243 21.09 8.30 8.48
CA ASP A 243 20.46 9.50 9.06
C ASP A 243 19.09 9.18 9.64
N GLU A 244 18.32 8.31 8.97
CA GLU A 244 17.04 7.82 9.46
C GLU A 244 17.17 6.86 10.64
N VAL A 245 18.19 5.99 10.66
CA VAL A 245 18.49 5.14 11.83
C VAL A 245 18.68 6.01 13.06
N TYR A 246 19.51 7.06 12.96
CA TYR A 246 19.74 7.95 14.10
C TYR A 246 18.55 8.87 14.40
N ALA A 247 17.72 9.21 13.42
CA ALA A 247 16.45 9.89 13.68
C ALA A 247 15.51 9.01 14.52
N THR A 248 15.43 7.73 14.17
CA THR A 248 14.64 6.71 14.88
C THR A 248 15.16 6.49 16.31
N ILE A 249 16.48 6.46 16.51
CA ILE A 249 17.06 6.39 17.87
C ILE A 249 16.71 7.65 18.68
N ARG A 250 16.77 8.84 18.08
CA ARG A 250 16.44 10.09 18.79
C ARG A 250 14.98 10.15 19.21
N SER A 251 14.05 9.69 18.37
CA SER A 251 12.62 9.68 18.67
C SER A 251 12.20 8.51 19.55
N GLY A 252 12.93 7.40 19.50
CA GLY A 252 12.48 6.11 19.99
C GLY A 252 11.37 5.52 19.12
N ALA A 253 11.01 4.27 19.41
CA ALA A 253 9.89 3.56 18.79
C ALA A 253 9.35 2.49 19.75
N ALA A 254 8.07 2.14 19.64
CA ALA A 254 7.48 1.04 20.38
C ALA A 254 6.36 0.41 19.56
N ARG A 255 6.31 -0.93 19.53
CA ARG A 255 5.33 -1.68 18.74
C ARG A 255 5.05 -3.04 19.37
N VAL A 256 3.84 -3.53 19.16
CA VAL A 256 3.51 -4.96 19.27
C VAL A 256 3.57 -5.52 17.84
N THR A 257 4.44 -6.50 17.61
CA THR A 257 4.68 -7.09 16.29
C THR A 257 3.48 -7.89 15.80
N ASP A 258 3.50 -8.28 14.53
CA ASP A 258 2.48 -9.08 13.86
C ASP A 258 2.21 -10.45 14.53
N ASP A 259 3.18 -10.96 15.27
CA ASP A 259 3.11 -12.17 16.08
C ASP A 259 2.97 -11.93 17.60
N GLY A 260 2.74 -10.68 18.02
CA GLY A 260 2.34 -10.34 19.39
C GLY A 260 3.49 -9.99 20.35
N GLU A 261 4.73 -9.95 19.88
CA GLU A 261 5.88 -9.56 20.69
C GLU A 261 5.94 -8.05 20.90
N ARG A 262 6.19 -7.60 22.13
CA ARG A 262 6.37 -6.18 22.43
C ARG A 262 7.85 -5.81 22.35
N VAL A 263 8.19 -4.87 21.47
CA VAL A 263 9.55 -4.32 21.33
C VAL A 263 9.53 -2.81 21.51
N VAL A 264 10.56 -2.30 22.19
CA VAL A 264 10.76 -0.88 22.48
C VAL A 264 12.20 -0.49 22.19
N LEU A 265 12.36 0.58 21.43
CA LEU A 265 13.56 1.37 21.31
C LEU A 265 13.37 2.65 22.15
N PRO A 266 14.04 2.77 23.32
CA PRO A 266 14.01 4.00 24.10
C PRO A 266 14.57 5.18 23.31
N ALA A 267 13.94 6.34 23.43
CA ALA A 267 14.39 7.57 22.78
C ALA A 267 15.71 8.07 23.39
N MET A 268 16.64 8.51 22.55
CA MET A 268 17.87 9.20 22.95
C MET A 268 17.97 10.58 22.26
N PRO A 269 17.20 11.59 22.72
CA PRO A 269 17.02 12.84 21.96
C PRO A 269 18.31 13.63 21.69
N ALA A 270 19.31 13.49 22.57
CA ALA A 270 20.60 14.19 22.46
C ALA A 270 21.67 13.45 21.63
N LEU A 271 21.36 12.24 21.11
CA LEU A 271 22.34 11.43 20.38
C LEU A 271 22.70 12.09 19.04
N SER A 272 23.99 12.35 18.85
CA SER A 272 24.57 12.85 17.60
C SER A 272 25.57 11.83 17.04
N PRO A 273 25.40 11.33 15.81
CA PRO A 273 26.34 10.39 15.21
C PRO A 273 27.68 11.04 14.91
N ARG A 274 28.77 10.30 15.12
CA ARG A 274 30.09 10.62 14.57
C ARG A 274 30.11 10.17 13.11
N ARG A 275 29.91 11.13 12.22
CA ARG A 275 29.97 10.88 10.78
C ARG A 275 31.44 10.73 10.35
N PRO A 276 31.75 9.80 9.44
CA PRO A 276 33.06 9.80 8.79
C PRO A 276 33.26 11.18 8.11
N PRO A 277 34.50 11.71 8.08
CA PRO A 277 34.77 12.96 7.40
C PRO A 277 34.24 12.85 5.98
N SER A 278 33.36 13.77 5.59
CA SER A 278 32.90 13.86 4.21
C SER A 278 34.13 14.05 3.35
N GLY A 279 34.54 13.00 2.63
CA GLY A 279 35.59 13.13 1.64
C GLY A 279 35.19 14.31 0.77
N ARG A 280 35.99 15.38 0.80
CA ARG A 280 35.97 16.33 -0.30
C ARG A 280 36.26 15.47 -1.51
N THR A 281 35.23 15.12 -2.28
CA THR A 281 35.43 14.86 -3.69
C THR A 281 36.26 16.04 -4.14
N ALA A 282 37.49 15.75 -4.55
CA ALA A 282 38.33 16.76 -5.14
C ALA A 282 37.49 17.31 -6.28
N GLN A 283 36.92 18.51 -6.11
CA GLN A 283 36.51 19.33 -7.22
C GLN A 283 37.74 19.34 -8.12
N ARG A 284 37.69 18.55 -9.19
CA ARG A 284 38.63 18.63 -10.30
C ARG A 284 38.54 20.08 -10.74
N ARG A 285 39.42 20.93 -10.20
CA ARG A 285 39.62 22.29 -10.68
C ARG A 285 40.02 22.13 -12.14
N GLY A 286 39.09 22.38 -13.05
CA GLY A 286 39.37 22.41 -14.49
C GLY A 286 38.51 21.52 -15.40
N ALA A 287 37.54 20.73 -14.90
CA ALA A 287 36.52 20.15 -15.79
C ALA A 287 35.38 21.16 -15.99
N PRO A 288 34.97 21.51 -17.22
CA PRO A 288 33.74 22.26 -17.42
C PRO A 288 32.59 21.46 -16.79
N ALA A 289 31.82 22.10 -15.92
CA ALA A 289 30.64 21.48 -15.34
C ALA A 289 29.75 20.97 -16.49
N PRO A 290 29.36 19.68 -16.52
CA PRO A 290 28.30 19.26 -17.41
C PRO A 290 27.08 20.14 -17.12
N VAL A 291 26.34 20.52 -18.16
CA VAL A 291 25.12 21.33 -18.06
C VAL A 291 24.24 20.69 -16.97
N SER A 292 24.15 21.32 -15.80
CA SER A 292 23.67 20.66 -14.60
C SER A 292 22.26 20.13 -14.83
N ALA A 293 22.08 18.82 -14.71
CA ALA A 293 20.74 18.24 -14.61
C ALA A 293 19.96 19.03 -13.53
N PRO A 294 18.69 19.37 -13.75
CA PRO A 294 17.89 20.00 -12.71
C PRO A 294 17.90 19.11 -11.47
N ALA A 295 18.10 19.70 -10.30
CA ALA A 295 18.02 18.96 -9.04
C ALA A 295 16.66 18.25 -8.93
N PRO A 296 16.62 17.00 -8.44
CA PRO A 296 15.38 16.30 -8.20
C PRO A 296 14.41 17.10 -7.31
N ASP A 297 13.12 16.97 -7.60
CA ASP A 297 12.01 17.56 -6.88
C ASP A 297 11.61 16.71 -5.66
N CYS A 298 12.56 16.57 -4.75
CA CYS A 298 12.46 15.77 -3.53
C CYS A 298 12.73 16.65 -2.29
N PRO A 299 12.16 16.31 -1.11
CA PRO A 299 12.55 16.98 0.12
C PRO A 299 14.02 16.66 0.47
N PRO A 300 14.75 17.55 1.15
CA PRO A 300 16.17 17.34 1.47
C PRO A 300 16.42 16.22 2.51
N THR A 301 15.35 15.63 3.04
CA THR A 301 15.40 14.58 4.08
C THR A 301 15.27 13.16 3.50
N VAL A 302 15.35 13.01 2.18
CA VAL A 302 15.38 11.72 1.49
C VAL A 302 16.56 11.71 0.52
N SER A 303 17.08 10.52 0.20
CA SER A 303 18.06 10.40 -0.88
C SER A 303 17.31 10.33 -2.19
N CYS A 304 17.67 11.19 -3.13
CA CYS A 304 16.93 11.32 -4.37
C CYS A 304 17.85 11.71 -5.51
N GLU A 305 17.83 10.90 -6.57
CA GLU A 305 18.61 11.09 -7.79
C GLU A 305 17.73 11.44 -9.00
N TRP A 306 18.33 12.05 -10.02
CA TRP A 306 17.65 12.32 -11.29
C TRP A 306 18.12 11.31 -12.34
N ILE A 307 17.25 10.35 -12.69
CA ILE A 307 17.46 9.40 -13.80
C ILE A 307 16.41 9.71 -14.86
N PRO A 308 16.68 10.56 -15.87
CA PRO A 308 15.63 11.02 -16.78
C PRO A 308 15.00 9.89 -17.58
N ALA A 309 13.67 9.91 -17.69
CA ALA A 309 12.98 9.07 -18.68
C ALA A 309 13.34 9.51 -20.10
N ALA A 310 13.43 8.55 -21.02
CA ALA A 310 13.83 8.85 -22.39
C ALA A 310 12.73 9.57 -23.19
N TYR A 311 13.08 10.72 -23.76
CA TYR A 311 12.20 11.49 -24.63
C TYR A 311 12.80 11.60 -26.03
N LYS A 312 12.37 10.72 -26.94
CA LYS A 312 12.93 10.61 -28.29
C LYS A 312 11.84 10.32 -29.32
N GLN A 313 11.97 10.87 -30.53
CA GLN A 313 11.15 10.44 -31.67
C GLN A 313 11.50 9.01 -32.07
N LEU A 314 10.48 8.21 -32.39
CA LEU A 314 10.61 6.82 -32.80
C LEU A 314 10.29 6.65 -34.29
N PRO A 315 10.87 5.63 -34.95
CA PRO A 315 10.47 5.26 -36.31
C PRO A 315 8.96 5.05 -36.41
N GLY A 316 8.34 5.50 -37.51
CA GLY A 316 6.89 5.41 -37.70
C GLY A 316 6.07 6.55 -37.09
N GLY A 317 6.72 7.60 -36.57
CA GLY A 317 6.06 8.86 -36.15
C GLY A 317 5.56 8.89 -34.70
N GLY A 318 5.83 7.84 -33.90
CA GLY A 318 5.66 7.88 -32.45
C GLY A 318 6.76 8.67 -31.74
N TYR A 319 6.61 8.89 -30.44
CA TYR A 319 7.66 9.49 -29.61
C TYR A 319 7.53 9.05 -28.15
N GLY A 320 8.68 8.92 -27.49
CA GLY A 320 8.88 8.87 -26.03
C GLY A 320 7.99 7.89 -25.25
N ASN A 321 8.17 7.97 -23.94
CA ASN A 321 7.40 7.21 -22.95
C ASN A 321 6.57 8.10 -21.99
N HIS A 322 6.51 9.40 -22.31
CA HIS A 322 5.76 10.45 -21.61
C HIS A 322 5.49 11.63 -22.55
N ASP A 323 4.69 12.59 -22.09
CA ASP A 323 4.51 13.89 -22.74
C ASP A 323 5.14 15.01 -21.93
N ARG A 324 5.84 15.92 -22.62
CA ARG A 324 6.32 17.16 -22.01
C ARG A 324 5.23 18.21 -21.96
N TYR A 325 5.24 19.04 -20.93
CA TYR A 325 4.32 20.18 -20.85
C TYR A 325 5.01 21.38 -20.20
N ASP A 326 5.03 22.52 -20.91
CA ASP A 326 5.79 23.71 -20.48
C ASP A 326 4.93 24.73 -19.71
N LYS A 327 3.63 24.48 -19.54
CA LYS A 327 2.69 25.39 -18.87
C LYS A 327 2.29 24.83 -17.51
N PRO A 328 1.87 25.65 -16.53
CA PRO A 328 1.40 25.12 -15.25
C PRO A 328 0.30 24.07 -15.40
N ARG A 329 0.51 22.89 -14.80
CA ARG A 329 -0.42 21.77 -14.76
C ARG A 329 -1.04 21.67 -13.37
N LYS A 330 -2.37 21.45 -13.31
CA LYS A 330 -3.03 21.12 -12.05
C LYS A 330 -2.79 19.64 -11.74
N ILE A 331 -2.27 19.36 -10.55
CA ILE A 331 -2.16 18.01 -10.00
C ILE A 331 -3.31 17.85 -9.00
N ASP A 332 -4.13 16.84 -9.19
CA ASP A 332 -5.21 16.47 -8.27
C ASP A 332 -4.94 15.14 -7.58
N TYR A 333 -4.05 14.31 -8.13
CA TYR A 333 -3.76 12.99 -7.57
C TYR A 333 -2.26 12.72 -7.41
N ILE A 334 -1.94 11.92 -6.40
CA ILE A 334 -0.68 11.17 -6.33
C ILE A 334 -1.08 9.70 -6.37
N VAL A 335 -0.54 8.95 -7.34
CA VAL A 335 -0.84 7.53 -7.55
C VAL A 335 0.30 6.69 -6.98
N ILE A 336 -0.06 5.80 -6.06
CA ILE A 336 0.82 4.81 -5.45
C ILE A 336 0.71 3.53 -6.27
N HIS A 337 1.84 3.06 -6.76
CA HIS A 337 1.94 1.82 -7.52
C HIS A 337 2.89 0.84 -6.84
N ASP A 338 2.74 -0.43 -7.18
CA ASP A 338 3.81 -1.41 -7.05
C ASP A 338 4.26 -1.88 -8.45
N GLY A 339 5.58 -1.87 -8.68
CA GLY A 339 6.12 -2.02 -10.03
C GLY A 339 6.10 -3.46 -10.58
N GLU A 340 5.59 -4.45 -9.83
CA GLU A 340 5.77 -5.90 -10.03
C GLU A 340 7.19 -6.29 -10.48
N THR A 341 8.18 -5.56 -9.95
CA THR A 341 9.61 -5.74 -10.26
C THR A 341 10.54 -5.02 -9.30
N SER A 342 11.84 -5.26 -9.49
CA SER A 342 12.94 -4.65 -8.76
C SER A 342 13.21 -3.19 -9.18
N TYR A 343 13.80 -2.43 -8.26
CA TYR A 343 14.27 -1.05 -8.49
C TYR A 343 15.12 -0.92 -9.76
N ASN A 344 16.11 -1.80 -9.90
CA ASN A 344 17.07 -1.75 -11.01
C ASN A 344 16.40 -1.99 -12.37
N VAL A 345 15.36 -2.83 -12.42
CA VAL A 345 14.64 -3.03 -13.67
C VAL A 345 13.75 -1.82 -13.98
N MET A 346 13.02 -1.29 -12.99
CA MET A 346 12.19 -0.10 -13.16
C MET A 346 12.97 1.10 -13.70
N THR A 347 14.14 1.40 -13.13
CA THR A 347 14.97 2.53 -13.59
C THR A 347 15.51 2.33 -15.01
N ARG A 348 15.79 1.09 -15.43
CA ARG A 348 16.14 0.78 -16.83
C ARG A 348 14.95 0.91 -17.78
N LEU A 349 13.76 0.45 -17.35
CA LEU A 349 12.52 0.58 -18.13
C LEU A 349 12.15 2.04 -18.38
N ALA A 350 12.30 2.91 -17.37
CA ALA A 350 12.06 4.35 -17.53
C ALA A 350 12.98 5.00 -18.59
N LYS A 351 14.20 4.48 -18.79
CA LYS A 351 15.14 4.94 -19.82
C LYS A 351 14.83 4.38 -21.22
N ASN A 352 13.91 3.43 -21.36
CA ASN A 352 13.51 2.91 -22.67
C ASN A 352 12.46 3.82 -23.33
N PRO A 353 12.76 4.48 -24.47
CA PRO A 353 11.83 5.39 -25.13
C PRO A 353 10.63 4.69 -25.77
N SER A 354 10.64 3.35 -25.89
CA SER A 354 9.53 2.52 -26.41
C SER A 354 8.77 1.78 -25.31
N TYR A 355 8.92 2.22 -24.06
CA TYR A 355 8.14 1.72 -22.92
C TYR A 355 7.18 2.82 -22.42
N LEU A 356 6.66 2.68 -21.20
CA LEU A 356 5.96 3.73 -20.46
C LEU A 356 6.87 4.38 -19.42
N SER A 357 6.42 5.44 -18.76
CA SER A 357 7.16 6.06 -17.66
C SER A 357 6.24 6.72 -16.63
N TRP A 358 6.82 6.98 -15.47
CA TRP A 358 6.22 7.53 -14.25
C TRP A 358 7.19 8.54 -13.63
N HIS A 359 6.79 9.20 -12.53
CA HIS A 359 7.59 10.31 -11.99
C HIS A 359 8.71 9.86 -11.06
N PHE A 360 8.45 8.88 -10.19
CA PHE A 360 9.41 8.45 -9.17
C PHE A 360 9.43 6.93 -9.00
N THR A 361 10.61 6.35 -8.82
CA THR A 361 10.81 4.95 -8.41
C THR A 361 11.39 4.91 -6.99
N LEU A 362 10.92 4.01 -6.14
CA LEU A 362 11.37 3.85 -4.76
C LEU A 362 11.98 2.47 -4.53
N ARG A 363 13.19 2.44 -3.95
CA ARG A 363 13.93 1.22 -3.62
C ARG A 363 13.52 0.70 -2.23
N SER A 364 13.31 -0.61 -2.13
CA SER A 364 12.87 -1.26 -0.90
C SER A 364 13.95 -1.27 0.17
N SER A 365 15.20 -1.57 -0.16
CA SER A 365 16.25 -1.81 0.85
C SER A 365 16.58 -0.59 1.72
N ASP A 366 16.47 0.62 1.18
CA ASP A 366 16.97 1.83 1.86
C ASP A 366 16.09 3.07 1.69
N GLY A 367 15.01 2.97 0.91
CA GLY A 367 14.14 4.09 0.61
C GLY A 367 14.74 5.11 -0.37
N HIS A 368 15.78 4.76 -1.13
CA HIS A 368 16.31 5.62 -2.18
C HIS A 368 15.26 5.89 -3.28
N ILE A 369 15.30 7.09 -3.85
CA ILE A 369 14.32 7.56 -4.84
C ILE A 369 15.03 7.96 -6.13
N ALA A 370 14.62 7.40 -7.26
CA ALA A 370 14.94 7.97 -8.57
C ALA A 370 13.76 8.78 -9.10
N GLN A 371 13.99 10.03 -9.45
CA GLN A 371 13.03 10.82 -10.23
C GLN A 371 13.32 10.70 -11.72
N HIS A 372 12.27 10.41 -12.50
CA HIS A 372 12.36 10.22 -13.95
C HIS A 372 11.73 11.35 -14.76
N LEU A 373 10.69 11.99 -14.23
CA LEU A 373 9.95 13.05 -14.92
C LEU A 373 9.83 14.28 -14.04
N ARG A 374 9.84 15.46 -14.66
CA ARG A 374 9.40 16.67 -13.95
C ARG A 374 7.94 16.48 -13.58
N ALA A 375 7.52 16.94 -12.41
CA ALA A 375 6.13 16.86 -11.99
C ALA A 375 5.15 17.54 -12.97
N ASN A 376 5.63 18.45 -13.82
CA ASN A 376 4.80 19.09 -14.85
C ASN A 376 4.67 18.25 -16.13
N ASP A 377 5.59 17.33 -16.39
CA ASP A 377 5.50 16.35 -17.48
C ASP A 377 4.51 15.23 -17.11
N ILE A 378 3.98 14.54 -18.12
CA ILE A 378 2.89 13.58 -18.00
C ILE A 378 3.41 12.18 -18.27
N GLY A 379 3.62 11.40 -17.21
CA GLY A 379 3.90 9.97 -17.32
C GLY A 379 2.68 9.19 -17.83
N TRP A 380 2.93 8.12 -18.55
CA TRP A 380 1.93 7.17 -19.01
C TRP A 380 1.84 6.02 -18.00
N HIS A 381 1.32 6.30 -16.82
CA HIS A 381 1.47 5.40 -15.67
C HIS A 381 0.14 4.85 -15.13
N ALA A 382 -1.02 5.33 -15.61
CA ALA A 382 -2.31 4.99 -15.00
C ALA A 382 -3.34 4.43 -15.99
N GLY A 383 -3.04 4.28 -17.28
CA GLY A 383 -4.00 3.77 -18.28
C GLY A 383 -5.24 4.64 -18.50
N ASN A 384 -5.27 5.84 -17.92
CA ASN A 384 -6.37 6.80 -18.03
C ASN A 384 -5.80 8.20 -18.20
N TRP A 385 -5.93 8.78 -19.40
CA TRP A 385 -5.30 10.07 -19.71
C TRP A 385 -5.80 11.23 -18.84
N TYR A 386 -7.05 11.19 -18.39
CA TYR A 386 -7.56 12.18 -17.44
C TYR A 386 -6.78 12.12 -16.13
N VAL A 387 -6.46 10.92 -15.64
CA VAL A 387 -5.67 10.74 -14.42
C VAL A 387 -4.20 11.07 -14.69
N ASN A 388 -3.56 10.46 -15.69
CA ASN A 388 -2.17 10.73 -16.08
C ASN A 388 -1.88 12.24 -16.15
N SER A 389 -2.73 12.99 -16.87
CA SER A 389 -2.56 14.43 -17.06
C SER A 389 -2.78 15.27 -15.80
N ARG A 390 -3.26 14.68 -14.70
CA ARG A 390 -3.58 15.34 -13.43
C ARG A 390 -2.91 14.65 -12.23
N SER A 391 -1.94 13.77 -12.46
CA SER A 391 -1.28 13.01 -11.41
C SER A 391 0.24 13.07 -11.45
N ILE A 392 0.82 12.71 -10.30
CA ILE A 392 2.21 12.27 -10.15
C ILE A 392 2.17 10.78 -9.78
N GLY A 393 2.92 9.93 -10.49
CA GLY A 393 2.99 8.48 -10.25
C GLY A 393 4.27 8.06 -9.52
N LEU A 394 4.14 7.25 -8.48
CA LEU A 394 5.23 6.69 -7.67
C LEU A 394 5.21 5.16 -7.76
N GLU A 395 6.24 4.57 -8.36
CA GLU A 395 6.45 3.13 -8.44
C GLU A 395 7.27 2.65 -7.24
N HIS A 396 6.70 1.76 -6.42
CA HIS A 396 7.42 1.13 -5.33
C HIS A 396 7.92 -0.23 -5.79
N GLU A 397 9.19 -0.55 -5.49
CA GLU A 397 9.71 -1.90 -5.67
C GLU A 397 8.83 -2.88 -4.89
N GLY A 398 8.24 -3.85 -5.59
CA GLY A 398 7.07 -4.53 -5.07
C GLY A 398 6.52 -5.59 -6.00
N TYR A 399 5.70 -6.47 -5.41
CA TYR A 399 4.98 -7.53 -6.12
C TYR A 399 3.66 -7.83 -5.42
N LEU A 400 2.53 -7.52 -6.05
CA LEU A 400 1.20 -7.75 -5.48
C LEU A 400 0.95 -9.24 -5.20
N ALA A 401 1.34 -10.14 -6.11
CA ALA A 401 1.03 -11.58 -6.00
C ALA A 401 2.04 -12.42 -5.24
N LYS A 402 3.14 -11.84 -4.73
CA LYS A 402 4.01 -12.54 -3.78
C LYS A 402 3.40 -12.66 -2.37
N GLY A 403 2.06 -12.60 -2.26
CA GLY A 403 1.27 -13.24 -1.20
C GLY A 403 1.72 -13.00 0.23
N GLY A 404 2.30 -11.83 0.51
CA GLY A 404 2.96 -11.54 1.78
C GLY A 404 4.34 -10.92 1.73
N ALA A 405 4.90 -10.72 0.53
CA ALA A 405 6.00 -9.79 0.35
C ALA A 405 5.57 -8.42 0.87
N TRP A 406 6.25 -7.99 1.92
CA TRP A 406 5.96 -6.78 2.65
C TRP A 406 6.94 -5.69 2.22
N TYR A 407 6.50 -4.45 2.35
CA TYR A 407 7.29 -3.26 2.03
C TYR A 407 8.01 -2.77 3.28
N THR A 408 9.29 -2.44 3.15
CA THR A 408 10.13 -1.99 4.28
C THR A 408 9.66 -0.68 4.87
N GLU A 409 9.98 -0.46 6.15
CA GLU A 409 9.68 0.82 6.80
C GLU A 409 10.50 1.96 6.19
N ALA A 410 11.74 1.69 5.76
CA ALA A 410 12.57 2.63 5.02
C ALA A 410 11.87 3.18 3.77
N MET A 411 11.29 2.30 2.95
CA MET A 411 10.56 2.72 1.76
C MET A 411 9.24 3.43 2.09
N TYR A 412 8.48 2.95 3.08
CA TYR A 412 7.27 3.64 3.56
C TYR A 412 7.56 5.07 4.04
N LEU A 413 8.64 5.26 4.81
CA LEU A 413 9.06 6.56 5.33
C LEU A 413 9.51 7.50 4.21
N ALA A 414 10.35 7.02 3.28
CA ALA A 414 10.80 7.80 2.13
C ALA A 414 9.61 8.23 1.26
N SER A 415 8.71 7.29 0.95
CA SER A 415 7.47 7.54 0.22
C SER A 415 6.59 8.58 0.92
N ALA A 416 6.35 8.42 2.23
CA ALA A 416 5.50 9.35 2.98
C ALA A 416 6.09 10.78 3.05
N LYS A 417 7.43 10.89 3.18
CA LYS A 417 8.13 12.19 3.12
C LYS A 417 7.99 12.84 1.73
N LEU A 418 8.21 12.07 0.67
CA LEU A 418 8.07 12.54 -0.71
C LEU A 418 6.63 12.98 -0.99
N VAL A 419 5.64 12.14 -0.67
CA VAL A 419 4.23 12.45 -0.90
C VAL A 419 3.77 13.65 -0.06
N SER A 420 4.20 13.79 1.19
CA SER A 420 3.90 14.97 2.00
C SER A 420 4.48 16.25 1.40
N TYR A 421 5.71 16.18 0.87
CA TYR A 421 6.36 17.29 0.18
C TYR A 421 5.62 17.67 -1.10
N LEU A 422 5.34 16.71 -1.98
CA LEU A 422 4.64 16.93 -3.24
C LEU A 422 3.21 17.42 -3.01
N ALA A 423 2.49 16.82 -2.07
CA ALA A 423 1.13 17.23 -1.73
C ALA A 423 1.07 18.68 -1.26
N LYS A 424 2.02 19.10 -0.41
CA LYS A 424 2.15 20.50 0.00
C LYS A 424 2.51 21.41 -1.18
N LYS A 425 3.43 21.00 -2.04
CA LYS A 425 3.91 21.79 -3.18
C LYS A 425 2.82 22.03 -4.23
N TYR A 426 1.99 21.02 -4.48
CA TYR A 426 0.98 21.02 -5.54
C TYR A 426 -0.46 21.19 -5.04
N ASP A 427 -0.65 21.46 -3.74
CA ASP A 427 -1.96 21.59 -3.09
C ASP A 427 -2.87 20.36 -3.30
N VAL A 428 -2.28 19.17 -3.17
CA VAL A 428 -3.01 17.90 -3.23
C VAL A 428 -3.45 17.52 -1.81
N PRO A 429 -4.77 17.37 -1.55
CA PRO A 429 -5.24 16.94 -0.24
C PRO A 429 -4.72 15.55 0.14
N LEU A 430 -4.18 15.42 1.34
CA LEU A 430 -3.77 14.12 1.90
C LEU A 430 -4.99 13.33 2.42
N ASN A 431 -5.74 12.73 1.50
CA ASN A 431 -6.86 11.82 1.77
C ASN A 431 -7.00 10.80 0.62
N ARG A 432 -7.77 9.71 0.83
CA ARG A 432 -7.90 8.64 -0.16
C ARG A 432 -8.71 8.98 -1.42
N ALA A 433 -9.23 10.21 -1.55
CA ALA A 433 -9.80 10.68 -2.81
C ALA A 433 -8.75 11.30 -3.75
N HIS A 434 -7.53 11.55 -3.25
CA HIS A 434 -6.45 12.22 -3.97
C HIS A 434 -5.11 11.47 -3.87
N ILE A 435 -4.84 10.78 -2.76
CA ILE A 435 -3.75 9.81 -2.65
C ILE A 435 -4.37 8.44 -2.92
N ILE A 436 -4.15 7.92 -4.12
CA ILE A 436 -4.86 6.76 -4.67
C ILE A 436 -3.91 5.62 -5.03
N GLY A 437 -4.38 4.38 -4.97
CA GLY A 437 -3.70 3.27 -5.67
C GLY A 437 -4.10 3.27 -7.14
N HIS A 438 -3.34 2.60 -8.01
CA HIS A 438 -3.79 2.36 -9.39
C HIS A 438 -5.09 1.57 -9.42
N ASP A 439 -5.29 0.66 -8.45
CA ASP A 439 -6.53 -0.05 -8.20
C ASP A 439 -7.77 0.86 -8.12
N ASN A 440 -7.62 2.15 -7.78
CA ASN A 440 -8.74 3.09 -7.69
C ASN A 440 -9.03 3.82 -9.02
N VAL A 441 -8.15 3.75 -10.01
CA VAL A 441 -8.27 4.46 -11.30
C VAL A 441 -9.32 3.79 -12.19
N PRO A 442 -10.34 4.50 -12.70
CA PRO A 442 -11.35 3.90 -13.57
C PRO A 442 -10.85 3.61 -14.98
N GLY A 443 -11.46 2.59 -15.61
CA GLY A 443 -11.39 2.40 -17.06
C GLY A 443 -12.01 3.57 -17.81
N THR A 444 -11.58 3.79 -19.05
CA THR A 444 -11.94 4.99 -19.83
C THR A 444 -13.21 4.83 -20.68
N THR A 445 -13.57 3.57 -20.99
CA THR A 445 -14.74 3.08 -21.73
C THR A 445 -15.17 1.74 -21.12
N PRO A 446 -16.37 1.20 -21.44
CA PRO A 446 -16.78 -0.11 -20.94
C PRO A 446 -15.76 -1.23 -21.19
N GLU A 447 -15.12 -1.24 -22.36
CA GLU A 447 -14.20 -2.28 -22.82
C GLU A 447 -12.87 -2.27 -22.07
N THR A 448 -12.46 -1.11 -21.56
CA THR A 448 -11.17 -0.95 -20.87
C THR A 448 -11.25 -1.21 -19.37
N VAL A 449 -12.44 -1.38 -18.79
CA VAL A 449 -12.60 -1.56 -17.34
C VAL A 449 -11.92 -2.82 -16.82
N SER A 450 -12.02 -3.95 -17.53
CA SER A 450 -11.50 -5.23 -17.05
C SER A 450 -9.97 -5.30 -17.01
N GLY A 451 -9.29 -4.57 -17.91
CA GLY A 451 -7.83 -4.51 -18.02
C GLY A 451 -7.17 -3.40 -17.20
N MET A 452 -7.91 -2.72 -16.31
CA MET A 452 -7.32 -1.72 -15.43
C MET A 452 -6.62 -2.40 -14.25
N HIS A 453 -5.47 -1.86 -13.85
CA HIS A 453 -4.56 -2.48 -12.87
C HIS A 453 -5.13 -2.59 -11.44
N GLU A 454 -4.40 -3.34 -10.61
CA GLU A 454 -4.79 -3.88 -9.29
C GLU A 454 -3.85 -3.47 -8.15
N ASP A 455 -2.72 -2.86 -8.46
CA ASP A 455 -1.68 -2.40 -7.54
C ASP A 455 -2.12 -1.15 -6.75
N PRO A 456 -1.60 -0.94 -5.51
CA PRO A 456 -0.60 -1.76 -4.81
C PRO A 456 -1.19 -2.99 -4.08
N GLY A 457 -2.45 -3.33 -4.37
CA GLY A 457 -3.07 -4.55 -3.87
C GLY A 457 -3.44 -4.56 -2.38
N PRO A 458 -3.78 -5.76 -1.85
CA PRO A 458 -4.36 -5.88 -0.52
C PRO A 458 -3.35 -5.76 0.64
N TYR A 459 -2.05 -5.83 0.37
CA TYR A 459 -0.99 -5.86 1.39
C TYR A 459 -0.26 -4.52 1.54
N TRP A 460 -0.65 -3.48 0.80
CA TRP A 460 -0.22 -2.13 1.10
C TRP A 460 -0.96 -1.60 2.33
N ASN A 461 -0.22 -1.27 3.39
CA ASN A 461 -0.79 -0.83 4.66
C ASN A 461 -1.15 0.65 4.63
N TRP A 462 -2.31 0.97 4.04
CA TRP A 462 -2.83 2.33 3.96
C TRP A 462 -3.00 3.02 5.32
N SER A 463 -3.36 2.29 6.38
CA SER A 463 -3.45 2.88 7.74
C SER A 463 -2.10 3.42 8.19
N HIS A 464 -1.07 2.58 8.14
CA HIS A 464 0.28 2.94 8.51
C HIS A 464 0.83 4.05 7.62
N TYR A 465 0.60 3.98 6.31
CA TYR A 465 1.05 5.00 5.38
C TYR A 465 0.45 6.38 5.72
N PHE A 466 -0.84 6.45 6.07
CA PHE A 466 -1.49 7.70 6.48
C PHE A 466 -1.06 8.18 7.87
N ASP A 467 -0.64 7.29 8.77
CA ASP A 467 0.01 7.67 10.03
C ASP A 467 1.34 8.37 9.75
N LEU A 468 2.17 7.83 8.84
CA LEU A 468 3.44 8.43 8.41
C LEU A 468 3.26 9.76 7.66
N LEU A 469 2.19 9.91 6.88
CA LEU A 469 1.80 11.18 6.23
C LEU A 469 1.35 12.25 7.25
N GLY A 470 1.26 11.93 8.54
CA GLY A 470 0.73 12.83 9.57
C GLY A 470 -0.77 13.12 9.41
N LYS A 471 -1.49 12.25 8.69
CA LYS A 471 -2.93 12.35 8.43
C LYS A 471 -3.62 11.02 8.78
N PRO A 472 -3.46 10.52 10.01
CA PRO A 472 -4.04 9.25 10.44
C PRO A 472 -5.53 9.19 10.10
N LEU A 473 -5.96 8.05 9.56
CA LEU A 473 -7.36 7.81 9.19
C LEU A 473 -8.19 7.69 10.47
N LYS A 474 -8.81 8.79 10.91
CA LYS A 474 -9.49 8.88 12.22
C LYS A 474 -11.01 8.87 12.10
N VAL A 475 -11.65 8.46 13.19
CA VAL A 475 -13.09 8.64 13.45
C VAL A 475 -13.39 10.14 13.47
N ALA A 476 -14.57 10.57 12.99
CA ALA A 476 -15.01 11.93 13.24
C ALA A 476 -15.32 12.12 14.74
N ASP A 477 -14.78 13.19 15.35
CA ASP A 477 -14.74 13.45 16.81
C ASP A 477 -16.11 13.55 17.53
N SER A 478 -17.24 13.28 16.85
CA SER A 478 -18.59 13.61 17.31
C SER A 478 -19.66 12.51 17.16
N PHE A 479 -19.32 11.28 16.75
CA PHE A 479 -20.32 10.22 16.59
C PHE A 479 -20.22 9.14 17.67
N LYS A 480 -21.32 8.92 18.41
CA LYS A 480 -21.57 7.64 19.09
C LYS A 480 -22.06 6.64 18.03
N LEU A 481 -21.42 5.48 17.96
CA LEU A 481 -21.95 4.33 17.24
C LEU A 481 -23.28 3.94 17.90
N LEU A 482 -24.41 4.22 17.25
CA LEU A 482 -25.73 3.82 17.77
C LEU A 482 -25.85 2.30 17.64
N GLY A 483 -26.04 1.65 18.78
CA GLY A 483 -26.42 0.25 18.88
C GLY A 483 -27.93 0.05 18.73
N THR A 484 -28.26 -1.18 18.31
CA THR A 484 -29.57 -1.84 18.17
C THR A 484 -30.41 -1.56 16.91
N PRO A 485 -31.00 -2.61 16.29
CA PRO A 485 -31.66 -2.52 14.98
C PRO A 485 -33.11 -2.08 15.12
N GLN A 486 -33.53 -1.12 14.29
CA GLN A 486 -34.95 -0.94 14.00
C GLN A 486 -35.36 -2.02 12.99
N LYS A 487 -36.39 -2.78 13.34
CA LYS A 487 -37.00 -3.81 12.49
C LYS A 487 -37.60 -3.14 11.25
N ASP A 488 -37.07 -3.44 10.06
CA ASP A 488 -37.74 -3.09 8.81
C ASP A 488 -38.98 -3.99 8.62
N PRO A 489 -40.13 -3.44 8.21
CA PRO A 489 -41.34 -4.21 7.90
C PRO A 489 -41.34 -4.62 6.42
N GLU A 490 -40.56 -5.63 6.04
CA GLU A 490 -40.64 -6.28 4.72
C GLU A 490 -40.44 -7.80 4.82
N ASP A 491 -41.16 -8.46 5.73
CA ASP A 491 -41.21 -9.93 5.79
C ASP A 491 -42.62 -10.44 6.13
N GLN A 492 -43.59 -10.06 5.29
CA GLN A 492 -44.91 -10.70 5.24
C GLN A 492 -45.28 -10.97 3.78
N GLY A 493 -44.64 -11.98 3.21
CA GLY A 493 -45.05 -12.63 1.98
C GLY A 493 -44.53 -14.06 2.03
N ASP A 494 -45.40 -15.02 1.75
CA ASP A 494 -45.12 -16.46 1.64
C ASP A 494 -44.94 -17.27 2.92
N GLN A 495 -46.04 -17.46 3.64
CA GLN A 495 -46.37 -18.79 4.18
C GLN A 495 -47.88 -19.07 4.03
N GLN A 496 -48.26 -19.53 2.84
CA GLN A 496 -49.53 -20.23 2.67
C GLN A 496 -49.32 -21.39 1.69
N THR A 497 -48.94 -22.55 2.22
CA THR A 497 -49.32 -23.89 1.73
C THR A 497 -48.62 -24.94 2.58
N GLN A 498 -49.32 -25.42 3.61
CA GLN A 498 -49.41 -26.83 4.02
C GLN A 498 -50.02 -26.88 5.41
N GLU A 499 -51.30 -27.22 5.46
CA GLU A 499 -51.88 -28.25 6.33
C GLU A 499 -53.39 -28.02 6.38
N ALA A 500 -54.09 -28.75 5.51
CA ALA A 500 -55.47 -29.07 5.72
C ALA A 500 -55.52 -30.17 6.77
N GLN A 501 -56.16 -29.92 7.92
CA GLN A 501 -57.20 -30.77 8.51
C GLN A 501 -57.55 -30.26 9.93
N GLU A 502 -58.86 -30.36 10.23
CA GLU A 502 -59.47 -30.22 11.56
C GLU A 502 -59.48 -28.80 12.15
N THR A 503 -60.58 -28.17 12.56
CA THR A 503 -61.93 -28.65 12.87
C THR A 503 -62.90 -27.45 12.83
N GLN A 504 -64.12 -27.80 12.45
CA GLN A 504 -65.42 -27.14 12.61
C GLN A 504 -65.54 -25.97 13.60
N GLY A 505 -66.40 -25.00 13.23
CA GLY A 505 -67.12 -24.15 14.17
C GLY A 505 -67.29 -22.70 13.71
N THR A 506 -68.28 -22.36 12.88
CA THR A 506 -69.53 -21.70 13.36
C THR A 506 -69.22 -20.33 14.02
N GLN A 507 -69.61 -19.14 13.56
CA GLN A 507 -70.76 -18.70 12.80
C GLN A 507 -70.61 -17.19 12.50
N LYS A 508 -71.13 -16.77 11.34
CA LYS A 508 -72.01 -15.60 11.11
C LYS A 508 -71.60 -14.22 11.69
N SER A 509 -71.39 -13.27 10.77
CA SER A 509 -72.31 -12.14 10.45
C SER A 509 -71.96 -10.90 11.29
N GLN A 510 -71.92 -9.68 10.81
CA GLN A 510 -72.52 -8.99 9.66
C GLN A 510 -71.81 -7.61 9.58
N GLU A 511 -71.57 -7.02 8.40
CA GLU A 511 -72.35 -5.87 7.87
C GLU A 511 -72.49 -4.70 8.88
N THR A 512 -72.29 -3.43 8.58
CA THR A 512 -72.08 -2.64 7.36
C THR A 512 -71.93 -1.17 7.80
N GLN A 513 -71.44 -0.34 6.87
CA GLN A 513 -71.92 1.03 6.61
C GLN A 513 -71.55 2.15 7.61
N GLU A 514 -70.67 3.05 7.18
CA GLU A 514 -70.97 4.30 6.43
C GLU A 514 -71.42 5.44 7.35
N ALA A 515 -70.70 6.56 7.31
CA ALA A 515 -71.16 7.77 6.62
C ALA A 515 -70.51 9.05 7.19
N ARG A 516 -69.71 9.68 6.32
CA ARG A 516 -69.76 11.09 5.90
C ARG A 516 -70.11 12.21 6.88
N GLY A 517 -69.30 13.27 6.75
CA GLY A 517 -69.71 14.68 6.83
C GLY A 517 -68.95 15.44 7.91
N SER A 518 -68.55 16.70 7.76
CA SER A 518 -68.49 17.62 6.63
C SER A 518 -67.57 18.78 7.06
N GLN A 519 -67.02 19.47 6.08
CA GLN A 519 -66.16 20.65 6.19
C GLN A 519 -66.82 21.83 6.92
N LYS A 520 -66.00 22.71 7.54
CA LYS A 520 -65.84 24.14 7.14
C LYS A 520 -64.92 24.92 8.10
N ASP A 521 -63.84 25.45 7.52
CA ASP A 521 -63.42 26.86 7.41
C ASP A 521 -63.43 27.84 8.60
N GLN A 522 -62.27 28.53 8.68
CA GLN A 522 -62.03 29.99 8.83
C GLN A 522 -61.35 30.57 10.09
N GLU A 523 -60.11 31.02 9.84
CA GLU A 523 -59.49 32.33 10.14
C GLU A 523 -59.21 32.83 11.58
N ALA A 524 -57.92 32.80 11.90
CA ALA A 524 -57.01 33.94 12.12
C ALA A 524 -57.05 34.82 13.40
N GLN A 525 -55.85 34.87 14.01
CA GLN A 525 -55.13 35.98 14.67
C GLN A 525 -54.93 35.93 16.20
N GLY A 526 -53.64 35.99 16.57
CA GLY A 526 -53.16 36.79 17.70
C GLY A 526 -52.78 36.06 18.98
N GLY A 527 -51.50 35.72 19.15
CA GLY A 527 -50.98 35.25 20.44
C GLY A 527 -49.48 35.06 20.46
N GLN A 528 -48.74 36.08 20.86
CA GLN A 528 -47.32 36.00 21.22
C GLN A 528 -47.14 35.03 22.40
N GLY A 529 -46.19 34.10 22.31
CA GLY A 529 -45.89 33.17 23.40
C GLY A 529 -44.56 32.44 23.19
N ALA A 530 -43.52 33.00 23.81
CA ALA A 530 -42.28 32.37 24.29
C ALA A 530 -41.69 31.16 23.55
N ARG A 531 -40.49 31.40 23.00
CA ARG A 531 -39.46 30.39 22.69
C ARG A 531 -39.22 29.47 23.90
N SER A 532 -39.45 28.17 23.74
CA SER A 532 -38.73 27.13 24.46
C SER A 532 -38.09 26.20 23.43
N GLY A 533 -36.89 26.59 22.99
CA GLY A 533 -36.01 25.72 22.22
C GLY A 533 -35.47 24.64 23.16
N HIS A 534 -36.08 23.46 23.12
CA HIS A 534 -35.42 22.20 23.44
C HIS A 534 -35.60 21.32 22.19
N ALA A 535 -34.77 21.61 21.18
CA ALA A 535 -34.49 20.62 20.15
C ALA A 535 -33.58 19.59 20.81
N ASP A 536 -34.14 18.41 21.04
CA ASP A 536 -33.39 17.21 21.37
C ASP A 536 -32.23 17.06 20.39
N ARG A 537 -31.00 17.21 20.89
CA ARG A 537 -29.79 16.78 20.18
C ARG A 537 -29.69 15.26 20.35
N GLU A 538 -30.57 14.52 19.70
CA GLU A 538 -30.21 13.17 19.26
C GLU A 538 -29.06 13.32 18.26
N GLY A 539 -27.91 12.73 18.57
CA GLY A 539 -26.74 12.80 17.70
C GLY A 539 -27.10 12.23 16.31
N ALA A 540 -26.98 13.04 15.26
CA ALA A 540 -27.23 12.60 13.90
C ALA A 540 -26.43 11.31 13.61
N ALA A 541 -27.09 10.26 13.14
CA ALA A 541 -26.39 9.05 12.72
C ALA A 541 -25.49 9.37 11.53
N ALA A 542 -24.23 8.95 11.55
CA ALA A 542 -23.33 9.11 10.41
C ALA A 542 -23.94 8.42 9.18
N ARG A 543 -23.99 9.12 8.04
CA ARG A 543 -24.53 8.60 6.77
C ARG A 543 -23.48 7.91 5.89
N SER A 544 -22.23 7.94 6.30
CA SER A 544 -21.11 7.26 5.64
C SER A 544 -20.13 6.63 6.63
N VAL A 545 -19.38 5.66 6.14
CA VAL A 545 -18.30 4.99 6.85
C VAL A 545 -17.01 5.07 6.04
N LEU A 546 -15.89 5.06 6.77
CA LEU A 546 -14.56 4.86 6.23
C LEU A 546 -14.16 3.42 6.53
N ILE A 547 -13.71 2.67 5.53
CA ILE A 547 -13.15 1.33 5.78
C ILE A 547 -11.86 1.51 6.58
N LYS A 548 -11.74 0.81 7.71
CA LYS A 548 -10.60 0.93 8.60
C LYS A 548 -10.47 -0.29 9.52
N PRO A 549 -10.24 -1.51 8.97
CA PRO A 549 -9.85 -2.64 9.78
C PRO A 549 -8.54 -2.36 10.53
N ASP A 550 -8.33 -3.04 11.65
CA ASP A 550 -6.99 -3.20 12.20
C ASP A 550 -6.18 -4.07 11.23
N TYR A 551 -5.10 -3.51 10.66
CA TYR A 551 -4.33 -4.18 9.61
C TYR A 551 -3.75 -5.52 10.08
N ALA A 552 -3.21 -5.59 11.30
CA ALA A 552 -2.53 -6.79 11.79
C ALA A 552 -3.52 -7.92 12.11
N LEU A 553 -4.72 -7.56 12.59
CA LEU A 553 -5.78 -8.51 12.94
C LEU A 553 -6.66 -8.90 11.74
N ASN A 554 -6.81 -8.01 10.75
CA ASN A 554 -7.60 -8.30 9.55
C ASN A 554 -6.80 -9.15 8.57
N ARG A 555 -7.05 -10.46 8.63
CA ARG A 555 -6.35 -11.46 7.80
C ARG A 555 -7.27 -12.22 6.87
N PRO A 556 -7.98 -11.58 5.92
CA PRO A 556 -8.88 -12.28 5.01
C PRO A 556 -8.14 -13.32 4.16
N GLY A 557 -8.87 -14.33 3.67
CA GLY A 557 -8.32 -15.30 2.72
C GLY A 557 -8.25 -14.70 1.31
N PHE A 558 -7.17 -14.97 0.60
CA PHE A 558 -6.95 -14.60 -0.80
C PHE A 558 -6.59 -15.83 -1.65
N THR A 559 -6.71 -15.71 -2.97
CA THR A 559 -6.18 -16.66 -3.96
C THR A 559 -5.28 -15.93 -4.97
N GLY A 560 -4.63 -16.66 -5.88
CA GLY A 560 -3.84 -16.06 -6.95
C GLY A 560 -2.39 -15.68 -6.59
N CYS A 561 -1.92 -16.01 -5.39
CA CYS A 561 -0.53 -15.78 -4.99
C CYS A 561 0.41 -16.87 -5.47
N THR A 562 1.63 -16.50 -5.89
CA THR A 562 2.71 -17.45 -6.19
C THR A 562 3.12 -18.18 -4.91
N GLY A 563 3.10 -19.52 -4.92
CA GLY A 563 3.38 -20.33 -3.73
C GLY A 563 2.23 -20.43 -2.71
N GLY A 564 1.05 -19.89 -3.03
CA GLY A 564 -0.14 -19.92 -2.17
C GLY A 564 -0.29 -18.66 -1.30
N CYS A 565 -1.54 -18.27 -1.01
CA CYS A 565 -1.81 -17.06 -0.23
C CYS A 565 -1.90 -17.39 1.26
N ARG A 566 -0.91 -16.97 2.04
CA ARG A 566 -1.02 -17.04 3.49
C ARG A 566 -1.97 -15.95 4.01
N ARG A 567 -2.67 -16.24 5.11
CA ARG A 567 -3.52 -15.25 5.80
C ARG A 567 -2.64 -14.25 6.54
N LEU A 568 -2.47 -13.07 5.94
CA LEU A 568 -1.64 -11.98 6.43
C LEU A 568 -2.49 -10.73 6.66
N GLY A 569 -1.94 -9.76 7.39
CA GLY A 569 -2.60 -8.48 7.56
C GLY A 569 -2.90 -7.83 6.21
N ALA A 570 -4.11 -7.31 6.04
CA ALA A 570 -4.56 -6.73 4.77
C ALA A 570 -5.39 -5.47 4.97
N THR A 571 -5.34 -4.59 3.97
CA THR A 571 -6.11 -3.33 3.95
C THR A 571 -7.60 -3.52 3.66
N SER A 572 -7.97 -4.66 3.08
CA SER A 572 -9.28 -4.86 2.44
C SER A 572 -10.24 -5.69 3.28
N VAL A 573 -11.52 -5.38 3.18
CA VAL A 573 -12.63 -6.25 3.59
C VAL A 573 -13.34 -6.83 2.37
N TRP A 574 -13.85 -8.06 2.50
CA TRP A 574 -14.65 -8.71 1.46
C TRP A 574 -16.11 -8.25 1.49
N LEU A 575 -16.67 -8.05 0.30
CA LEU A 575 -18.03 -7.57 0.10
C LEU A 575 -18.92 -8.69 -0.43
N HIS A 576 -19.97 -8.98 0.32
CA HIS A 576 -20.92 -10.04 0.05
C HIS A 576 -22.29 -9.49 -0.34
N THR A 577 -23.05 -10.29 -1.09
CA THR A 577 -24.41 -9.95 -1.56
C THR A 577 -25.46 -9.90 -0.44
N ARG A 578 -25.21 -10.57 0.70
CA ARG A 578 -26.05 -10.59 1.90
C ARG A 578 -25.16 -10.73 3.15
N PRO A 579 -25.66 -10.43 4.37
CA PRO A 579 -24.85 -10.41 5.59
C PRO A 579 -24.52 -11.82 6.11
N SER A 580 -23.65 -12.53 5.40
CA SER A 580 -23.12 -13.87 5.75
C SER A 580 -21.82 -14.12 4.98
N LEU A 581 -20.86 -14.84 5.59
CA LEU A 581 -19.58 -15.14 4.95
C LEU A 581 -19.71 -16.19 3.84
N GLU A 582 -20.78 -16.99 3.88
CA GLU A 582 -21.14 -17.98 2.87
C GLU A 582 -21.90 -17.36 1.68
N ALA A 583 -22.24 -16.08 1.76
CA ALA A 583 -22.90 -15.39 0.67
C ALA A 583 -21.94 -15.16 -0.50
N PRO A 584 -22.41 -15.23 -1.75
CA PRO A 584 -21.60 -14.86 -2.91
C PRO A 584 -21.03 -13.45 -2.78
N LEU A 585 -19.82 -13.25 -3.30
CA LEU A 585 -19.21 -11.93 -3.46
C LEU A 585 -20.06 -11.04 -4.38
N VAL A 586 -20.06 -9.73 -4.13
CA VAL A 586 -20.74 -8.77 -5.01
C VAL A 586 -20.08 -8.74 -6.39
N LYS A 587 -20.90 -8.73 -7.44
CA LYS A 587 -20.41 -8.74 -8.83
C LYS A 587 -20.01 -7.34 -9.28
N ASP A 588 -18.84 -7.23 -9.89
CA ASP A 588 -18.48 -6.10 -10.74
C ASP A 588 -18.76 -6.45 -12.22
N ILE A 589 -19.77 -5.81 -12.79
CA ILE A 589 -20.18 -6.07 -14.18
C ILE A 589 -19.21 -5.54 -15.23
N GLY A 590 -18.34 -4.59 -14.88
CA GLY A 590 -17.36 -4.06 -15.82
C GLY A 590 -16.03 -4.79 -15.76
N LYS A 591 -15.64 -5.28 -14.59
CA LYS A 591 -14.48 -6.17 -14.47
C LYS A 591 -14.79 -7.59 -14.95
N HIS A 592 -15.97 -8.11 -14.59
CA HIS A 592 -16.42 -9.46 -14.93
C HIS A 592 -17.74 -9.40 -15.71
N PRO A 593 -17.72 -9.04 -17.01
CA PRO A 593 -18.95 -8.99 -17.82
C PRO A 593 -19.63 -10.36 -17.84
N THR A 594 -18.84 -11.43 -18.04
CA THR A 594 -19.24 -12.83 -17.85
C THR A 594 -18.66 -13.35 -16.53
N GLY A 595 -19.38 -14.22 -15.82
CA GLY A 595 -18.94 -14.75 -14.53
C GLY A 595 -19.18 -13.82 -13.34
N GLY A 596 -18.42 -14.02 -12.27
CA GLY A 596 -18.53 -13.31 -10.99
C GLY A 596 -17.17 -13.07 -10.35
N SER A 597 -17.15 -12.25 -9.31
CA SER A 597 -15.94 -11.86 -8.60
C SER A 597 -15.28 -13.02 -7.88
N SER A 598 -13.95 -12.95 -7.75
CA SER A 598 -13.11 -13.96 -7.13
C SER A 598 -12.40 -13.42 -5.88
N TYR A 599 -11.78 -14.33 -5.13
CA TYR A 599 -10.91 -14.00 -3.99
C TYR A 599 -9.46 -13.69 -4.41
N SER A 600 -9.20 -13.55 -5.71
CA SER A 600 -7.85 -13.34 -6.23
C SER A 600 -7.27 -12.00 -5.75
N VAL A 601 -5.97 -11.98 -5.45
CA VAL A 601 -5.24 -10.72 -5.19
C VAL A 601 -5.32 -9.75 -6.38
N TYR A 602 -5.44 -10.28 -7.62
CA TYR A 602 -5.64 -9.54 -8.86
C TYR A 602 -7.12 -9.24 -9.18
N ASP A 603 -8.01 -9.36 -8.19
CA ASP A 603 -9.43 -9.06 -8.38
C ASP A 603 -10.02 -8.20 -7.25
N HIS A 604 -10.05 -6.88 -7.44
CA HIS A 604 -10.71 -5.96 -6.50
C HIS A 604 -12.21 -5.78 -6.67
N ALA A 605 -12.87 -6.52 -7.56
CA ALA A 605 -14.29 -6.34 -7.83
C ALA A 605 -15.16 -6.28 -6.55
N ALA A 606 -14.87 -7.16 -5.57
CA ALA A 606 -15.62 -7.29 -4.34
C ALA A 606 -14.83 -6.87 -3.08
N ARG A 607 -13.93 -5.89 -3.20
CA ARG A 607 -13.08 -5.41 -2.09
C ARG A 607 -13.34 -3.94 -1.78
N ALA A 608 -13.48 -3.61 -0.49
CA ALA A 608 -13.38 -2.23 -0.01
C ALA A 608 -12.09 -2.05 0.80
N SER A 609 -11.29 -1.03 0.46
CA SER A 609 -9.93 -0.84 0.99
C SER A 609 -9.87 0.27 2.03
N THR A 610 -8.95 0.14 2.98
CA THR A 610 -8.74 1.10 4.07
C THR A 610 -8.65 2.55 3.57
N GLY A 611 -9.39 3.41 4.26
CA GLY A 611 -9.50 4.84 4.01
C GLY A 611 -10.42 5.22 2.85
N GLN A 612 -11.00 4.27 2.12
CA GLN A 612 -12.09 4.57 1.19
C GLN A 612 -13.38 4.86 1.97
N ARG A 613 -14.14 5.85 1.51
CA ARG A 613 -15.37 6.31 2.15
C ARG A 613 -16.59 5.89 1.33
N TYR A 614 -17.56 5.25 1.99
CA TYR A 614 -18.78 4.77 1.38
C TYR A 614 -20.01 5.26 2.12
N ALA A 615 -21.11 5.50 1.40
CA ALA A 615 -22.39 5.78 2.02
C ALA A 615 -23.01 4.50 2.57
N LEU A 616 -23.65 4.60 3.75
CA LEU A 616 -24.34 3.47 4.37
C LEU A 616 -25.63 3.14 3.61
N ALA A 617 -25.89 1.85 3.46
CA ALA A 617 -27.10 1.29 2.85
C ALA A 617 -27.93 0.42 3.83
N GLY A 618 -27.39 0.11 5.01
CA GLY A 618 -28.07 -0.66 6.05
C GLY A 618 -27.11 -1.25 7.09
N ARG A 619 -27.67 -1.84 8.15
CA ARG A 619 -26.94 -2.64 9.16
C ARG A 619 -27.79 -3.83 9.60
N ARG A 620 -27.17 -4.96 9.91
CA ARG A 620 -27.84 -6.16 10.45
C ARG A 620 -26.88 -6.96 11.32
N GLY A 621 -27.04 -6.88 12.65
CA GLY A 621 -26.09 -7.47 13.59
C GLY A 621 -24.69 -6.92 13.36
N ASP A 622 -23.69 -7.79 13.30
CA ASP A 622 -22.28 -7.47 13.02
C ASP A 622 -21.98 -7.19 11.54
N TRP A 623 -22.99 -6.82 10.74
CA TRP A 623 -22.83 -6.57 9.32
C TRP A 623 -23.26 -5.15 8.95
N THR A 624 -22.40 -4.48 8.20
CA THR A 624 -22.66 -3.16 7.63
C THR A 624 -22.84 -3.29 6.12
N ALA A 625 -23.89 -2.67 5.57
CA ALA A 625 -24.10 -2.54 4.13
C ALA A 625 -23.69 -1.16 3.64
N ILE A 626 -23.02 -1.10 2.50
CA ILE A 626 -22.67 0.11 1.77
C ILE A 626 -23.26 0.10 0.36
N TRP A 627 -23.49 1.28 -0.22
CA TRP A 627 -23.78 1.40 -1.65
C TRP A 627 -22.49 1.19 -2.45
N TYR A 628 -22.49 0.18 -3.32
CA TYR A 628 -21.31 -0.27 -4.05
C TYR A 628 -21.74 -0.81 -5.42
N LEU A 629 -21.21 -0.25 -6.51
CA LEU A 629 -21.54 -0.65 -7.89
C LEU A 629 -23.05 -0.71 -8.22
N GLY A 630 -23.86 0.20 -7.66
CA GLY A 630 -25.31 0.23 -7.90
C GLY A 630 -26.13 -0.77 -7.07
N GLN A 631 -25.52 -1.48 -6.11
CA GLN A 631 -26.16 -2.49 -5.27
C GLN A 631 -25.76 -2.34 -3.79
N LYS A 632 -26.44 -3.06 -2.89
CA LYS A 632 -26.01 -3.21 -1.49
C LYS A 632 -24.87 -4.22 -1.42
N ALA A 633 -23.78 -3.85 -0.76
CA ALA A 633 -22.65 -4.73 -0.48
C ALA A 633 -22.42 -4.81 1.02
N TRP A 634 -22.38 -6.03 1.56
CA TRP A 634 -22.29 -6.32 2.99
C TRP A 634 -20.87 -6.75 3.37
N PHE A 635 -20.33 -6.19 4.44
CA PHE A 635 -19.09 -6.66 5.05
C PHE A 635 -19.28 -6.89 6.54
N ASN A 636 -18.46 -7.79 7.10
CA ASN A 636 -18.43 -8.08 8.52
C ASN A 636 -17.76 -6.90 9.26
N ASP A 637 -18.49 -6.28 10.17
CA ASP A 637 -18.13 -5.07 10.91
C ASP A 637 -18.58 -5.20 12.38
N PRO A 638 -17.99 -6.14 13.14
CA PRO A 638 -18.43 -6.46 14.48
C PRO A 638 -18.07 -5.34 15.45
N VAL A 639 -18.95 -5.03 16.39
CA VAL A 639 -18.74 -3.94 17.36
C VAL A 639 -17.47 -4.14 18.19
N ALA A 640 -17.10 -5.39 18.49
CA ALA A 640 -15.91 -5.74 19.27
C ALA A 640 -14.59 -5.58 18.49
N ALA A 641 -14.65 -5.59 17.15
CA ALA A 641 -13.49 -5.48 16.27
C ALA A 641 -13.91 -4.77 14.97
N PRO A 642 -14.26 -3.47 15.04
CA PRO A 642 -14.85 -2.77 13.91
C PRO A 642 -13.90 -2.74 12.72
N THR A 643 -14.44 -2.98 11.53
CA THR A 643 -13.71 -2.90 10.26
C THR A 643 -14.03 -1.61 9.50
N SER A 644 -14.94 -0.80 10.04
CA SER A 644 -15.22 0.55 9.57
C SER A 644 -15.33 1.55 10.72
N VAL A 645 -15.18 2.83 10.40
CA VAL A 645 -15.43 3.93 11.33
C VAL A 645 -16.42 4.94 10.76
N PRO A 646 -17.34 5.50 11.57
CA PRO A 646 -18.29 6.50 11.11
C PRO A 646 -17.55 7.80 10.74
N VAL A 647 -17.91 8.36 9.58
CA VAL A 647 -17.35 9.62 9.10
C VAL A 647 -18.43 10.50 8.47
N SER A 648 -18.28 11.82 8.62
CA SER A 648 -19.11 12.81 7.92
C SER A 648 -18.46 13.20 6.59
N GLY A 649 -19.28 13.59 5.62
CA GLY A 649 -18.77 14.04 4.33
C GLY A 649 -19.91 14.18 3.33
N PRO A 650 -19.79 15.11 2.36
CA PRO A 650 -20.83 15.31 1.37
C PRO A 650 -21.09 14.01 0.61
N LEU A 651 -22.36 13.79 0.30
CA LEU A 651 -22.84 12.67 -0.50
C LEU A 651 -23.50 13.20 -1.77
N VAL A 652 -23.65 12.35 -2.78
CA VAL A 652 -24.47 12.63 -3.96
C VAL A 652 -25.55 11.59 -4.14
N THR A 653 -26.67 12.01 -4.72
CA THR A 653 -27.79 11.16 -5.14
C THR A 653 -28.33 11.67 -6.47
N PRO A 654 -28.94 10.83 -7.33
CA PRO A 654 -29.68 11.31 -8.50
C PRO A 654 -30.70 12.36 -8.11
N LYS A 655 -30.93 13.33 -9.01
CA LYS A 655 -32.03 14.27 -8.84
C LYS A 655 -33.39 13.55 -8.87
N PRO A 656 -34.40 14.06 -8.14
CA PRO A 656 -35.77 13.55 -8.19
C PRO A 656 -36.27 13.44 -9.64
N GLY A 657 -37.03 12.37 -9.93
CA GLY A 657 -37.59 12.11 -11.26
C GLY A 657 -36.66 11.35 -12.22
N LEU A 658 -35.37 11.22 -11.91
CA LEU A 658 -34.46 10.38 -12.69
C LEU A 658 -34.48 8.93 -12.17
N ARG A 659 -34.65 7.96 -13.07
CA ARG A 659 -34.55 6.53 -12.72
C ARG A 659 -33.11 6.10 -12.42
N SER A 660 -32.15 6.64 -13.18
CA SER A 660 -30.72 6.35 -13.03
C SER A 660 -29.87 7.44 -13.70
N VAL A 661 -28.63 7.62 -13.23
CA VAL A 661 -27.64 8.55 -13.82
C VAL A 661 -26.49 7.77 -14.45
N LYS A 662 -25.94 8.30 -15.55
CA LYS A 662 -24.79 7.72 -16.26
C LYS A 662 -23.47 8.07 -15.55
N LEU A 663 -22.53 7.13 -15.59
CA LEU A 663 -21.18 7.32 -15.04
C LEU A 663 -20.14 7.36 -16.16
N TYR A 664 -19.03 8.05 -15.90
CA TYR A 664 -17.94 8.26 -16.84
C TYR A 664 -16.60 7.98 -16.15
N GLY A 665 -15.68 7.33 -16.86
CA GLY A 665 -14.30 7.13 -16.37
C GLY A 665 -13.43 8.40 -16.47
N ARG A 666 -13.91 9.42 -17.17
CA ARG A 666 -13.18 10.67 -17.46
C ARG A 666 -14.12 11.86 -17.41
N ALA A 667 -13.66 12.98 -16.84
CA ALA A 667 -14.38 14.25 -16.87
C ALA A 667 -13.93 15.11 -18.07
N TYR A 668 -14.28 14.66 -19.27
CA TYR A 668 -13.93 15.33 -20.53
C TYR A 668 -14.93 16.43 -20.92
N PRO A 669 -14.49 17.43 -21.70
CA PRO A 669 -15.35 18.52 -22.16
C PRO A 669 -16.30 18.05 -23.26
N GLU A 670 -17.42 18.76 -23.42
CA GLU A 670 -18.35 18.57 -24.52
C GLU A 670 -17.70 18.85 -25.89
N ALA A 671 -18.24 18.24 -26.96
CA ALA A 671 -17.68 18.37 -28.31
C ALA A 671 -17.59 19.82 -28.81
N SER A 672 -18.52 20.69 -28.40
CA SER A 672 -18.52 22.12 -28.75
C SER A 672 -17.37 22.92 -28.14
N ALA A 673 -16.68 22.39 -27.12
CA ALA A 673 -15.52 23.03 -26.52
C ALA A 673 -14.24 22.86 -27.36
N TYR A 674 -14.21 21.90 -28.29
CA TYR A 674 -13.04 21.61 -29.10
C TYR A 674 -12.88 22.64 -30.22
N PRO A 675 -11.68 23.23 -30.40
CA PRO A 675 -11.42 24.13 -31.52
C PRO A 675 -11.63 23.46 -32.87
N ARG A 676 -12.00 24.25 -33.89
CA ARG A 676 -12.18 23.76 -35.27
C ARG A 676 -10.91 23.02 -35.74
N GLY A 677 -11.10 21.83 -36.29
CA GLY A 677 -10.00 20.98 -36.78
C GLY A 677 -9.33 20.11 -35.71
N VAL A 678 -9.75 20.21 -34.44
CA VAL A 678 -9.32 19.29 -33.38
C VAL A 678 -10.40 18.22 -33.17
N PRO A 679 -10.08 16.92 -33.34
CA PRO A 679 -11.04 15.86 -33.06
C PRO A 679 -11.49 15.86 -31.60
N ALA A 680 -12.80 15.93 -31.39
CA ALA A 680 -13.39 15.82 -30.07
C ALA A 680 -13.17 14.41 -29.50
N GLN A 681 -12.84 14.32 -28.21
CA GLN A 681 -12.73 13.03 -27.54
C GLN A 681 -14.14 12.55 -27.17
N ALA A 682 -14.43 11.28 -27.41
CA ALA A 682 -15.72 10.71 -27.09
C ALA A 682 -15.94 10.68 -25.57
N LEU A 683 -17.07 11.23 -25.13
CA LEU A 683 -17.53 11.13 -23.75
C LEU A 683 -18.43 9.90 -23.62
N THR A 684 -17.81 8.73 -23.55
CA THR A 684 -18.50 7.43 -23.50
C THR A 684 -18.92 7.10 -22.06
N PRO A 685 -20.22 6.90 -21.78
CA PRO A 685 -20.65 6.37 -20.49
C PRO A 685 -20.11 4.95 -20.25
N LEU A 686 -19.76 4.65 -19.00
CA LEU A 686 -19.47 3.28 -18.58
C LEU A 686 -20.76 2.44 -18.53
N GLN A 687 -20.60 1.12 -18.47
CA GLN A 687 -21.68 0.12 -18.37
C GLN A 687 -22.50 0.23 -17.07
N TYR A 688 -22.02 1.00 -16.10
CA TYR A 688 -22.68 1.22 -14.83
C TYR A 688 -23.79 2.27 -14.90
N SER A 689 -24.68 2.23 -13.92
CA SER A 689 -25.67 3.27 -13.69
C SER A 689 -25.80 3.54 -12.19
N LEU A 690 -26.15 4.79 -11.83
CA LEU A 690 -26.38 5.22 -10.46
C LEU A 690 -27.90 5.29 -10.23
N PRO A 691 -28.53 4.28 -9.60
CA PRO A 691 -29.98 4.20 -9.46
C PRO A 691 -30.55 5.26 -8.52
N ALA A 692 -31.81 5.64 -8.75
CA ALA A 692 -32.56 6.54 -7.88
C ALA A 692 -32.52 6.11 -6.40
N GLY A 693 -32.39 7.08 -5.49
CA GLY A 693 -32.40 6.84 -4.04
C GLY A 693 -31.08 6.35 -3.43
N GLN A 694 -30.09 6.00 -4.25
CA GLN A 694 -28.77 5.59 -3.74
C GLN A 694 -27.87 6.79 -3.43
N LEU A 695 -26.98 6.59 -2.47
CA LEU A 695 -26.04 7.61 -1.98
C LEU A 695 -24.61 7.19 -2.28
N TYR A 696 -23.78 8.15 -2.69
CA TYR A 696 -22.35 7.91 -2.94
C TYR A 696 -21.50 9.04 -2.36
N SER A 697 -20.28 8.71 -1.92
CA SER A 697 -19.37 9.70 -1.35
C SER A 697 -18.88 10.65 -2.43
N LEU A 698 -18.91 11.96 -2.15
CA LEU A 698 -18.33 12.98 -3.01
C LEU A 698 -16.83 13.14 -2.77
N GLY A 699 -16.04 13.10 -3.84
CA GLY A 699 -14.63 13.47 -3.90
C GLY A 699 -14.45 14.90 -4.45
N LEU A 700 -13.66 15.06 -5.51
CA LEU A 700 -13.49 16.37 -6.16
C LEU A 700 -14.68 16.78 -7.04
N THR A 701 -14.79 18.08 -7.30
CA THR A 701 -15.67 18.65 -8.32
C THR A 701 -14.83 19.40 -9.34
N THR A 702 -15.06 19.12 -10.62
CA THR A 702 -14.25 19.66 -11.72
C THR A 702 -15.12 20.09 -12.90
N ARG A 703 -14.58 20.98 -13.74
CA ARG A 703 -15.10 21.20 -15.10
C ARG A 703 -14.46 20.19 -16.06
N GLY A 704 -15.16 19.94 -17.16
CA GLY A 704 -14.67 19.12 -18.26
C GLY A 704 -13.36 19.68 -18.80
N ALA A 705 -12.33 18.86 -18.87
CA ALA A 705 -11.03 19.26 -19.39
C ALA A 705 -10.33 18.11 -20.10
N TYR A 706 -9.64 18.43 -21.20
CA TYR A 706 -8.79 17.51 -21.93
C TYR A 706 -7.45 18.19 -22.22
N LEU A 707 -6.36 17.60 -21.75
CA LEU A 707 -5.02 18.06 -22.06
C LEU A 707 -4.58 17.42 -23.39
N ARG A 708 -4.50 18.20 -24.47
CA ARG A 708 -4.04 17.70 -25.76
C ARG A 708 -2.52 17.83 -25.85
N THR A 709 -1.81 16.71 -25.84
CA THR A 709 -0.35 16.63 -26.05
C THR A 709 0.03 15.70 -27.20
N ALA A 710 -0.77 15.59 -28.26
CA ALA A 710 -0.58 14.58 -29.31
C ALA A 710 0.65 14.79 -30.23
N THR A 711 1.69 15.50 -29.79
CA THR A 711 2.87 15.86 -30.60
C THR A 711 4.15 15.79 -29.79
N PHE A 712 5.29 15.58 -30.45
CA PHE A 712 6.59 15.66 -29.78
C PHE A 712 6.95 17.08 -29.32
N ASP A 713 6.51 18.11 -30.04
CA ASP A 713 6.79 19.51 -29.70
C ASP A 713 5.76 20.06 -28.68
N PRO A 714 6.20 20.41 -27.45
CA PRO A 714 5.32 20.91 -26.40
C PRO A 714 4.71 22.29 -26.69
N SER A 715 5.24 23.05 -27.66
CA SER A 715 4.66 24.35 -28.07
C SER A 715 3.19 24.23 -28.51
N SER A 716 2.85 23.04 -29.03
CA SER A 716 1.53 22.66 -29.50
C SER A 716 0.62 22.13 -28.37
N HIS A 717 1.07 22.06 -27.13
CA HIS A 717 0.28 21.45 -26.06
C HIS A 717 -0.67 22.46 -25.42
N ARG A 718 -1.92 22.05 -25.23
CA ARG A 718 -2.99 22.94 -24.75
C ARG A 718 -4.11 22.20 -24.04
N VAL A 719 -4.68 22.84 -23.03
CA VAL A 719 -5.88 22.36 -22.33
C VAL A 719 -7.11 22.87 -23.05
N ILE A 720 -8.00 21.95 -23.41
CA ILE A 720 -9.35 22.24 -23.89
C ILE A 720 -10.27 22.16 -22.67
N ARG A 721 -11.03 23.23 -22.41
CA ARG A 721 -11.94 23.35 -21.26
C ARG A 721 -13.37 23.45 -21.75
N GLY A 722 -14.27 22.69 -21.14
CA GLY A 722 -15.71 22.74 -21.36
C GLY A 722 -16.45 23.25 -20.14
N ASP A 723 -17.76 23.40 -20.30
CA ASP A 723 -18.67 23.93 -19.30
C ASP A 723 -19.37 22.84 -18.48
N ILE A 724 -19.38 21.59 -18.96
CA ILE A 724 -19.93 20.49 -18.15
C ILE A 724 -19.14 20.36 -16.85
N ARG A 725 -19.86 20.36 -15.72
CA ARG A 725 -19.32 20.09 -14.39
C ARG A 725 -19.54 18.63 -14.02
N TYR A 726 -18.53 18.04 -13.38
CA TYR A 726 -18.54 16.66 -12.91
C TYR A 726 -18.24 16.59 -11.41
N HIS A 727 -18.86 15.62 -10.76
CA HIS A 727 -18.52 15.17 -9.41
C HIS A 727 -17.81 13.82 -9.50
N GLN A 728 -16.63 13.72 -8.87
CA GLN A 728 -16.00 12.43 -8.60
C GLN A 728 -16.74 11.75 -7.44
N ILE A 729 -17.02 10.46 -7.59
CA ILE A 729 -17.65 9.65 -6.55
C ILE A 729 -16.88 8.34 -6.36
N GLN A 730 -16.88 7.80 -5.14
CA GLN A 730 -16.48 6.40 -4.92
C GLN A 730 -17.60 5.51 -5.45
N PHE A 731 -17.35 4.68 -6.47
CA PHE A 731 -18.35 3.80 -7.07
C PHE A 731 -17.75 2.41 -7.30
N GLY A 732 -18.00 1.50 -6.36
CA GLY A 732 -17.22 0.27 -6.27
C GLY A 732 -15.86 0.54 -5.65
N HIS A 733 -14.86 -0.26 -6.01
CA HIS A 733 -13.47 -0.07 -5.59
C HIS A 733 -12.83 1.19 -6.22
N ARG A 734 -13.30 1.57 -7.41
CA ARG A 734 -12.78 2.69 -8.20
C ARG A 734 -13.56 3.97 -7.94
N PHE A 735 -12.99 5.11 -8.30
CA PHE A 735 -13.76 6.34 -8.43
C PHE A 735 -14.31 6.48 -9.86
N MET A 736 -15.42 7.20 -10.01
CA MET A 736 -16.02 7.53 -11.32
C MET A 736 -16.56 8.96 -11.31
N PHE A 737 -16.94 9.48 -12.48
CA PHE A 737 -17.54 10.80 -12.62
C PHE A 737 -19.03 10.73 -12.98
N VAL A 738 -19.81 11.62 -12.37
CA VAL A 738 -21.20 11.91 -12.76
C VAL A 738 -21.35 13.38 -13.10
N ARG A 739 -22.22 13.73 -14.04
CA ARG A 739 -22.50 15.14 -14.35
C ARG A 739 -23.22 15.79 -13.18
N ALA A 740 -22.75 16.97 -12.77
CA ALA A 740 -23.36 17.74 -11.69
C ALA A 740 -24.81 18.17 -12.00
N SER A 741 -25.20 18.21 -13.28
CA SER A 741 -26.58 18.48 -13.70
C SER A 741 -27.55 17.37 -13.33
N ASP A 742 -27.08 16.14 -13.13
CA ASP A 742 -27.92 14.95 -13.04
C ASP A 742 -28.08 14.46 -11.59
N VAL A 743 -27.27 15.00 -10.68
CA VAL A 743 -27.27 14.66 -9.25
C VAL A 743 -27.48 15.90 -8.40
N GLN A 744 -27.83 15.69 -7.13
CA GLN A 744 -27.79 16.71 -6.10
C GLN A 744 -26.76 16.32 -5.04
N VAL A 745 -26.04 17.31 -4.52
CA VAL A 745 -25.11 17.14 -3.41
C VAL A 745 -25.89 17.30 -2.12
N LEU A 746 -25.78 16.32 -1.24
CA LEU A 746 -26.32 16.38 0.10
C LEU A 746 -25.21 16.88 1.04
N PRO A 747 -25.50 17.90 1.89
CA PRO A 747 -24.53 18.42 2.85
C PRO A 747 -24.15 17.36 3.89
N LYS A 748 -23.05 17.64 4.61
CA LYS A 748 -22.44 16.75 5.61
C LYS A 748 -23.37 16.39 6.74
#